data_AF-W7ULB1-F1
#
_entry.id   AF-W7ULB1-F1
#
_cell.length_a   1.000
_cell.length_b   1.000
_cell.length_c   1.000
_cell.angle_alpha   90.00
_cell.angle_beta   90.00
_cell.angle_gamma   90.00
#
_symmetry.space_group_name_H-M   'P 1'
#
loop_
_entity.id
_entity.type
_entity.pdbx_description
1 polymer ?
#
loop_
_entity_poly.entity_id
_entity_poly.type
_entity_poly.pdbx_seq_one_letter_code
_entity_poly.pdbx_strand_id
1 'polypeptide(L)'
;MKEKKLIAAFMAMAISCGAVHTANYCSPGRFLVSAEDESLVWLGGMYYDEESKILYINGKIGAESIRSLRDNPNIHGVQALDGAVLPEDCSYMFGGFSNSKFIDLSKADASNVKTMKGMFSGYNHWGEGYDNVGSINISGLDTSNVTDMSYMFSGSNTVASMEGLDTSNVTDMSYMYSGNKSEYLSPGAIDTSNVTSMKGMFKGTDTNYLDLYHFDTSNVTDMSEMFMNCCHYDSLSIRVDEPALIYNKTAPVLCGFDTSKVTDMSNMFSGCGFDSLDLTSFDTSNVTDMSGMFNESVHLKEIKTGEKWDTAAVTNSENMFNNCYCIKGGNGTTYDSGHIDKEYARIDKAESLGYLTFGTATKYAVLDFDEESGTLIISGGIIRKEDLEKYRQNETVKNVVVKKSAAFPENCHNLFSDFKCEAIDLSEADTSNVTDMTYMFYGCTATRLDLSSFDTSNVTNMVGMFEKCGAEELDLSSFDTSNVTDMSSMFYDCRVKELDLSGFDTSKVTNMGHMFNGCLAAEIDLSSFDTSNVTNMVAMFKECRVQELELSGFDTSNVTNMSHMFEHCSNIKQLDLSSFDTSNVIGMTAMFEECIISKLDLSNFDTANVTSMGSMFSKCTYLITVLVSDKWNTEKVTASWNMFERSGSIVGENGTKYDSKHTDKEYARIDRIDAKGYFNEKKTTTTTTTITTTTTTTTTTTTTTAQKTNTNTSKTTITETTPITTDTVTTSAATTTLDTAAEADKKLAKQAVVDYQGKTSKQVGSTEIKTTEDGKREITLKDNEGNVLDTYTIDPETGIGTNAAGEAVELPQTGNNSMTNVIIAFGAVMMILFGLAAVLTSGVLENRKKIKK
;
A
#
# COMPACT_ATOMS: atom_id res chain seq x y z
N MET A 1 -8.68 58.26 48.79
CA MET A 1 -8.58 57.18 47.78
C MET A 1 -9.57 56.02 48.03
N LYS A 2 -10.75 56.27 48.61
CA LYS A 2 -11.81 55.24 48.72
C LYS A 2 -12.95 55.39 47.69
N GLU A 3 -12.84 56.31 46.72
CA GLU A 3 -13.81 56.48 45.62
C GLU A 3 -13.34 55.96 44.25
N LYS A 4 -12.07 55.56 44.08
CA LYS A 4 -11.57 55.10 42.77
C LYS A 4 -11.76 53.61 42.47
N LYS A 5 -12.31 52.81 43.40
CA LYS A 5 -12.65 51.40 43.16
C LYS A 5 -14.13 51.17 42.77
N LEU A 6 -14.98 52.20 42.81
CA LEU A 6 -16.41 52.06 42.51
C LEU A 6 -16.75 52.35 41.02
N ILE A 7 -15.89 53.08 40.30
CA ILE A 7 -16.11 53.41 38.87
C ILE A 7 -15.62 52.29 37.95
N ALA A 8 -14.58 51.53 38.34
CA ALA A 8 -14.09 50.38 37.59
C ALA A 8 -15.09 49.20 37.56
N ALA A 9 -16.00 49.11 38.54
CA ALA A 9 -17.03 48.07 38.59
C ALA A 9 -18.27 48.39 37.73
N PHE A 10 -18.50 49.66 37.34
CA PHE A 10 -19.67 50.05 36.55
C PHE A 10 -19.44 49.95 35.03
N MET A 11 -18.19 50.05 34.55
CA MET A 11 -17.90 49.90 33.11
C MET A 11 -17.79 48.43 32.65
N ALA A 12 -17.63 47.48 33.56
CA ALA A 12 -17.63 46.04 33.23
C ALA A 12 -19.05 45.46 33.03
N MET A 13 -20.12 46.23 33.30
CA MET A 13 -21.52 45.78 33.21
C MET A 13 -22.25 46.19 31.92
N ALA A 14 -21.58 46.83 30.95
CA ALA A 14 -22.22 47.34 29.74
C ALA A 14 -22.05 46.45 28.48
N ILE A 15 -21.53 45.23 28.62
CA ILE A 15 -21.34 44.28 27.48
C ILE A 15 -22.52 43.29 27.35
N SER A 16 -23.63 43.50 28.06
CA SER A 16 -24.85 42.71 27.90
C SER A 16 -26.07 43.58 27.60
N CYS A 17 -26.19 44.10 26.38
CA CYS A 17 -27.50 44.30 25.75
C CYS A 17 -27.34 44.59 24.26
N GLY A 18 -27.87 43.69 23.43
CA GLY A 18 -28.03 43.94 22.00
C GLY A 18 -29.19 44.90 21.72
N ALA A 19 -29.06 45.64 20.61
CA ALA A 19 -29.99 45.63 19.47
C ALA A 19 -30.29 47.03 18.87
N VAL A 20 -30.30 47.00 17.52
CA VAL A 20 -31.07 47.80 16.55
C VAL A 20 -30.41 49.04 15.89
N HIS A 21 -30.17 48.84 14.59
CA HIS A 21 -30.14 49.74 13.41
C HIS A 21 -30.16 51.27 13.56
N THR A 22 -29.30 51.95 12.80
CA THR A 22 -29.66 52.66 11.55
C THR A 22 -28.42 53.19 10.81
N ALA A 23 -28.58 53.45 9.51
CA ALA A 23 -27.56 53.57 8.48
C ALA A 23 -26.74 54.89 8.44
N ASN A 24 -25.68 54.82 7.61
CA ASN A 24 -24.97 55.86 6.85
C ASN A 24 -23.70 56.51 7.43
N TYR A 25 -22.61 56.28 6.68
CA TYR A 25 -21.43 57.12 6.47
C TYR A 25 -20.85 57.85 7.69
N CYS A 26 -19.80 57.27 8.30
CA CYS A 26 -18.73 58.08 8.86
C CYS A 26 -17.39 57.33 8.83
N SER A 27 -16.39 58.00 8.28
CA SER A 27 -14.98 57.63 8.09
C SER A 27 -14.22 57.44 9.43
N PRO A 28 -13.00 56.86 9.40
CA PRO A 28 -12.42 56.12 10.52
C PRO A 28 -11.76 57.04 11.54
N GLY A 29 -11.92 56.72 12.82
CA GLY A 29 -11.13 57.32 13.89
C GLY A 29 -11.75 57.15 15.27
N ARG A 30 -11.21 56.19 16.04
CA ARG A 30 -10.78 56.40 17.44
C ARG A 30 -10.26 55.10 18.07
N PHE A 31 -8.94 54.99 18.19
CA PHE A 31 -8.32 54.49 19.42
C PHE A 31 -7.35 55.60 19.89
N LEU A 32 -7.57 56.14 21.09
CA LEU A 32 -6.78 57.17 21.79
C LEU A 32 -6.24 56.52 23.09
N VAL A 33 -5.08 56.79 23.72
CA VAL A 33 -3.81 57.51 23.46
C VAL A 33 -2.91 57.33 24.72
N SER A 34 -1.57 57.29 24.54
CA SER A 34 -0.42 57.67 25.41
C SER A 34 -0.19 57.14 26.84
N ALA A 35 1.05 56.69 27.10
CA ALA A 35 2.04 57.44 27.86
C ALA A 35 3.49 57.03 27.51
N GLU A 36 4.22 57.96 26.88
CA GLU A 36 5.66 58.21 26.98
C GLU A 36 6.59 56.97 26.83
N ASP A 37 7.13 56.82 25.61
CA ASP A 37 8.02 55.75 25.10
C ASP A 37 7.26 54.63 24.35
N GLU A 38 6.54 55.00 23.30
CA GLU A 38 5.56 54.14 22.62
C GLU A 38 5.96 53.81 21.17
N SER A 39 6.71 52.73 20.95
CA SER A 39 6.84 52.07 19.64
C SER A 39 5.85 50.90 19.45
N LEU A 40 5.00 50.62 20.45
CA LEU A 40 4.13 49.43 20.48
C LEU A 40 2.73 49.78 21.03
N VAL A 41 1.68 49.45 20.29
CA VAL A 41 0.27 49.60 20.73
C VAL A 41 -0.30 48.24 21.12
N TRP A 42 -0.71 48.06 22.38
CA TRP A 42 -1.31 46.81 22.87
C TRP A 42 -2.83 46.80 22.73
N LEU A 43 -3.35 45.81 21.99
CA LEU A 43 -4.77 45.54 21.80
C LEU A 43 -5.06 44.08 22.15
N GLY A 44 -5.23 43.77 23.44
CA GLY A 44 -5.72 42.47 23.93
C GLY A 44 -5.34 41.23 23.10
N GLY A 45 -4.09 40.78 23.20
CA GLY A 45 -3.58 39.63 22.42
C GLY A 45 -3.03 39.99 21.03
N MET A 46 -3.00 41.28 20.69
CA MET A 46 -2.33 41.77 19.49
C MET A 46 -1.48 42.98 19.84
N TYR A 47 -0.39 43.18 19.09
CA TYR A 47 0.30 44.45 19.09
C TYR A 47 0.71 44.84 17.68
N TYR A 48 0.65 46.13 17.39
CA TYR A 48 1.04 46.68 16.10
C TYR A 48 2.33 47.48 16.25
N ASP A 49 3.29 47.20 15.37
CA ASP A 49 4.58 47.89 15.30
C ASP A 49 4.52 48.96 14.21
N GLU A 50 4.62 50.22 14.63
CA GLU A 50 4.57 51.37 13.72
C GLU A 50 5.80 51.49 12.81
N GLU A 51 6.94 50.93 13.18
CA GLU A 51 8.16 50.99 12.37
C GLU A 51 8.12 49.97 11.25
N SER A 52 7.83 48.70 11.58
CA SER A 52 7.75 47.63 10.58
C SER A 52 6.41 47.57 9.85
N LYS A 53 5.37 48.24 10.35
CA LYS A 53 3.98 48.17 9.86
C LYS A 53 3.38 46.76 9.96
N ILE A 54 3.87 45.95 10.90
CA ILE A 54 3.42 44.56 11.13
C ILE A 54 2.47 44.50 12.32
N LEU A 55 1.36 43.79 12.15
CA LEU A 55 0.46 43.38 13.22
C LEU A 55 0.89 42.00 13.75
N TYR A 56 1.31 41.95 15.00
CA TYR A 56 1.66 40.71 15.69
C TYR A 56 0.48 40.18 16.50
N ILE A 57 0.30 38.86 16.44
CA ILE A 57 -0.78 38.11 17.07
C ILE A 57 -0.17 37.21 18.16
N ASN A 58 -0.69 37.25 19.38
CA ASN A 58 -0.20 36.49 20.53
C ASN A 58 -1.31 36.16 21.56
N GLY A 59 -1.23 34.99 22.22
CA GLY A 59 -2.23 34.56 23.20
C GLY A 59 -3.55 34.18 22.53
N LYS A 60 -4.69 34.32 23.22
CA LYS A 60 -6.01 34.03 22.65
C LYS A 60 -6.59 35.27 21.98
N ILE A 61 -6.90 35.19 20.69
CA ILE A 61 -7.47 36.31 19.92
C ILE A 61 -8.89 35.98 19.49
N GLY A 62 -9.79 36.95 19.58
CA GLY A 62 -11.12 36.85 18.98
C GLY A 62 -11.10 37.27 17.51
N ALA A 63 -11.77 36.51 16.64
CA ALA A 63 -11.82 36.82 15.20
C ALA A 63 -12.35 38.24 14.93
N GLU A 64 -13.31 38.72 15.72
CA GLU A 64 -13.88 40.06 15.57
C GLU A 64 -12.86 41.18 15.80
N SER A 65 -11.90 40.97 16.69
CA SER A 65 -10.83 41.93 16.95
C SER A 65 -9.94 42.11 15.73
N ILE A 66 -9.64 41.03 15.00
CA ILE A 66 -8.88 41.11 13.74
C ILE A 66 -9.74 41.69 12.61
N ARG A 67 -11.00 41.24 12.47
CA ARG A 67 -11.92 41.75 11.44
C ARG A 67 -12.11 43.27 11.54
N SER A 68 -12.10 43.84 12.74
CA SER A 68 -12.21 45.28 12.94
C SER A 68 -11.05 46.10 12.35
N LEU A 69 -9.93 45.43 12.01
CA LEU A 69 -8.74 46.02 11.40
C LEU A 69 -8.70 45.85 9.86
N ARG A 70 -9.76 45.28 9.27
CA ARG A 70 -9.92 45.13 7.81
C ARG A 70 -9.73 46.47 7.09
N ASP A 71 -9.14 46.42 5.89
CA ASP A 71 -8.88 47.58 5.03
C ASP A 71 -8.02 48.69 5.67
N ASN A 72 -7.34 48.41 6.79
CA ASN A 72 -6.45 49.39 7.41
C ASN A 72 -5.23 49.61 6.51
N PRO A 73 -5.01 50.83 5.97
CA PRO A 73 -3.94 51.09 5.02
C PRO A 73 -2.54 51.06 5.65
N ASN A 74 -2.44 51.02 6.98
CA ASN A 74 -1.16 51.01 7.68
C ASN A 74 -0.65 49.60 7.98
N ILE A 75 -1.47 48.56 7.87
CA ILE A 75 -1.04 47.18 8.16
C ILE A 75 -0.48 46.58 6.87
N HIS A 76 0.83 46.37 6.85
CA HIS A 76 1.56 45.80 5.71
C HIS A 76 1.99 44.35 5.95
N GLY A 77 1.75 43.79 7.14
CA GLY A 77 2.08 42.40 7.47
C GLY A 77 1.30 41.92 8.67
N VAL A 78 1.04 40.62 8.74
CA VAL A 78 0.48 39.95 9.91
C VAL A 78 1.37 38.78 10.30
N GLN A 79 1.73 38.67 11.57
CA GLN A 79 2.57 37.58 12.06
C GLN A 79 2.07 37.00 13.38
N ALA A 80 1.84 35.68 13.41
CA ALA A 80 1.60 34.95 14.63
C ALA A 80 2.92 34.69 15.39
N LEU A 81 2.91 34.95 16.69
CA LEU A 81 4.01 34.62 17.59
C LEU A 81 3.74 33.29 18.30
N ASP A 82 4.80 32.71 18.87
CA ASP A 82 4.69 31.49 19.68
C ASP A 82 3.69 31.72 20.84
N GLY A 83 2.67 30.86 20.92
CA GLY A 83 1.58 30.98 21.89
C GLY A 83 0.34 31.75 21.40
N ALA A 84 0.30 32.18 20.13
CA ALA A 84 -0.93 32.60 19.48
C ALA A 84 -1.89 31.40 19.34
N VAL A 85 -3.15 31.59 19.74
CA VAL A 85 -4.22 30.58 19.67
C VAL A 85 -5.37 31.18 18.87
N LEU A 86 -5.70 30.52 17.76
CA LEU A 86 -6.81 30.93 16.91
C LEU A 86 -8.17 30.57 17.57
N PRO A 87 -9.22 31.38 17.35
CA PRO A 87 -10.56 31.06 17.85
C PRO A 87 -11.15 29.84 17.13
N GLU A 88 -12.16 29.17 17.72
CA GLU A 88 -12.84 28.05 17.04
C GLU A 88 -13.46 28.46 15.69
N ASP A 89 -13.90 29.72 15.59
CA ASP A 89 -14.45 30.33 14.38
C ASP A 89 -13.49 31.39 13.82
N CYS A 90 -12.72 31.01 12.80
CA CYS A 90 -11.82 31.89 12.06
C CYS A 90 -12.49 32.57 10.86
N SER A 91 -13.82 32.59 10.78
CA SER A 91 -14.52 33.05 9.59
C SER A 91 -14.10 34.48 9.23
N TYR A 92 -13.65 34.73 8.00
CA TYR A 92 -13.24 36.05 7.52
C TYR A 92 -12.23 36.81 8.39
N MET A 93 -11.47 36.10 9.23
CA MET A 93 -10.57 36.69 10.23
C MET A 93 -9.55 37.65 9.59
N PHE A 94 -8.96 37.25 8.47
CA PHE A 94 -8.06 38.08 7.66
C PHE A 94 -8.68 38.51 6.32
N GLY A 95 -10.00 38.38 6.18
CA GLY A 95 -10.70 38.82 4.99
C GLY A 95 -10.56 40.34 4.83
N GLY A 96 -10.20 40.80 3.63
CA GLY A 96 -9.99 42.21 3.31
C GLY A 96 -8.69 42.84 3.87
N PHE A 97 -7.69 42.04 4.23
CA PHE A 97 -6.33 42.53 4.52
C PHE A 97 -5.53 42.83 3.24
N SER A 98 -6.14 43.58 2.30
CA SER A 98 -5.62 43.85 0.95
C SER A 98 -4.31 44.65 0.93
N ASN A 99 -4.02 45.45 1.96
CA ASN A 99 -2.75 46.18 2.05
C ASN A 99 -1.59 45.36 2.63
N SER A 100 -1.87 44.15 3.15
CA SER A 100 -0.84 43.30 3.73
C SER A 100 0.00 42.64 2.63
N LYS A 101 1.32 42.62 2.84
CA LYS A 101 2.28 41.91 1.98
C LYS A 101 2.45 40.46 2.40
N PHE A 102 2.15 40.12 3.64
CA PHE A 102 2.19 38.74 4.09
C PHE A 102 1.23 38.50 5.26
N ILE A 103 0.81 37.26 5.41
CA ILE A 103 0.19 36.73 6.62
C ILE A 103 0.92 35.45 6.97
N ASP A 104 1.65 35.46 8.08
CA ASP A 104 2.36 34.28 8.59
C ASP A 104 1.66 33.76 9.84
N LEU A 105 1.00 32.62 9.72
CA LEU A 105 0.32 31.92 10.81
C LEU A 105 1.03 30.62 11.19
N SER A 106 2.22 30.34 10.66
CA SER A 106 2.94 29.07 10.88
C SER A 106 3.21 28.73 12.35
N LYS A 107 3.11 29.71 13.25
CA LYS A 107 3.30 29.57 14.70
C LYS A 107 2.02 29.58 15.52
N ALA A 108 0.86 29.73 14.88
CA ALA A 108 -0.41 29.77 15.58
C ALA A 108 -0.91 28.35 15.90
N ASP A 109 -1.44 28.17 17.11
CA ASP A 109 -2.21 26.99 17.48
C ASP A 109 -3.60 27.07 16.85
N ALA A 110 -3.88 26.16 15.91
CA ALA A 110 -5.16 26.00 15.23
C ALA A 110 -5.90 24.72 15.65
N SER A 111 -5.40 23.99 16.65
CA SER A 111 -5.95 22.68 17.05
C SER A 111 -7.42 22.75 17.49
N ASN A 112 -7.92 23.91 17.88
CA ASN A 112 -9.33 24.14 18.25
C ASN A 112 -10.19 24.75 17.13
N VAL A 113 -9.62 25.06 15.96
CA VAL A 113 -10.33 25.70 14.85
C VAL A 113 -11.28 24.70 14.20
N LYS A 114 -12.55 25.10 14.03
CA LYS A 114 -13.60 24.31 13.38
C LYS A 114 -13.97 24.82 12.00
N THR A 115 -13.83 26.13 11.76
CA THR A 115 -14.12 26.76 10.48
C THR A 115 -13.07 27.79 10.10
N MET A 116 -12.62 27.72 8.85
CA MET A 116 -11.74 28.69 8.18
C MET A 116 -12.48 29.44 7.08
N LYS A 117 -13.82 29.51 7.17
CA LYS A 117 -14.66 30.11 6.15
C LYS A 117 -14.23 31.53 5.78
N GLY A 118 -13.83 31.78 4.55
CA GLY A 118 -13.47 33.13 4.10
C GLY A 118 -12.25 33.71 4.79
N MET A 119 -11.46 32.92 5.52
CA MET A 119 -10.38 33.38 6.39
C MET A 119 -9.43 34.36 5.69
N PHE A 120 -9.15 34.16 4.40
CA PHE A 120 -8.30 35.00 3.56
C PHE A 120 -9.03 35.60 2.35
N SER A 121 -10.36 35.75 2.43
CA SER A 121 -11.15 36.27 1.31
C SER A 121 -10.82 37.72 0.98
N GLY A 122 -10.69 38.04 -0.31
CA GLY A 122 -10.40 39.37 -0.82
C GLY A 122 -8.96 39.80 -0.60
N TYR A 123 -8.05 38.86 -0.34
CA TYR A 123 -6.63 39.14 -0.15
C TYR A 123 -5.98 39.46 -1.51
N ASN A 124 -5.75 40.75 -1.76
CA ASN A 124 -5.36 41.29 -3.05
C ASN A 124 -4.12 42.17 -2.92
N HIS A 125 -3.00 41.80 -3.55
CA HIS A 125 -1.84 42.69 -3.65
C HIS A 125 -1.83 43.43 -5.00
N TRP A 126 -1.97 44.76 -4.99
CA TRP A 126 -1.76 45.63 -6.16
C TRP A 126 -0.37 46.27 -6.08
N GLY A 127 0.67 45.50 -6.43
CA GLY A 127 2.04 45.99 -6.54
C GLY A 127 2.53 45.95 -7.99
N GLU A 128 3.06 47.06 -8.51
CA GLU A 128 3.79 47.05 -9.77
C GLU A 128 5.11 46.28 -9.58
N GLY A 129 5.25 45.13 -10.24
CA GLY A 129 6.51 44.36 -10.31
C GLY A 129 6.34 42.89 -9.89
N TYR A 130 6.89 41.99 -10.71
CA TYR A 130 6.81 40.52 -10.59
C TYR A 130 7.49 39.91 -9.33
N ASP A 131 7.98 40.74 -8.39
CA ASP A 131 8.79 40.30 -7.23
C ASP A 131 8.08 40.47 -5.86
N ASN A 132 6.78 40.80 -5.80
CA ASN A 132 6.04 40.94 -4.54
C ASN A 132 4.59 40.41 -4.68
N VAL A 133 4.42 39.09 -4.76
CA VAL A 133 3.11 38.46 -4.51
C VAL A 133 2.93 38.33 -3.00
N GLY A 134 1.83 38.87 -2.46
CA GLY A 134 1.56 38.75 -1.04
C GLY A 134 1.44 37.28 -0.61
N SER A 135 2.25 36.84 0.36
CA SER A 135 2.32 35.44 0.77
C SER A 135 1.44 35.13 1.98
N ILE A 136 0.81 33.96 1.98
CA ILE A 136 0.09 33.42 3.13
C ILE A 136 0.84 32.14 3.53
N ASN A 137 1.38 32.12 4.75
CA ASN A 137 2.06 30.95 5.30
C ASN A 137 1.18 30.29 6.37
N ILE A 138 0.70 29.10 6.07
CA ILE A 138 -0.18 28.28 6.92
C ILE A 138 0.38 26.87 7.17
N SER A 139 1.61 26.60 6.76
CA SER A 139 2.26 25.27 6.79
C SER A 139 2.40 24.62 8.18
N GLY A 140 2.21 25.38 9.26
CA GLY A 140 2.29 24.88 10.64
C GLY A 140 0.95 24.71 11.35
N LEU A 141 -0.17 24.92 10.66
CA LEU A 141 -1.50 24.88 11.28
C LEU A 141 -2.03 23.44 11.38
N ASP A 142 -2.28 22.98 12.60
CA ASP A 142 -3.12 21.80 12.84
C ASP A 142 -4.56 22.12 12.43
N THR A 143 -4.96 21.54 11.29
CA THR A 143 -6.26 21.75 10.64
C THR A 143 -7.18 20.53 10.77
N SER A 144 -6.77 19.52 11.55
CA SER A 144 -7.48 18.25 11.70
C SER A 144 -8.92 18.39 12.19
N ASN A 145 -9.29 19.48 12.87
CA ASN A 145 -10.65 19.74 13.34
C ASN A 145 -11.49 20.65 12.43
N VAL A 146 -10.94 21.12 11.30
CA VAL A 146 -11.62 22.04 10.39
C VAL A 146 -12.59 21.29 9.48
N THR A 147 -13.86 21.68 9.49
CA THR A 147 -14.90 21.06 8.65
C THR A 147 -15.38 21.95 7.51
N ASP A 148 -15.10 23.26 7.56
CA ASP A 148 -15.59 24.28 6.61
C ASP A 148 -14.45 25.20 6.18
N MET A 149 -14.11 25.15 4.89
CA MET A 149 -13.15 26.03 4.20
C MET A 149 -13.83 26.85 3.10
N SER A 150 -15.16 26.99 3.16
CA SER A 150 -15.92 27.76 2.17
C SER A 150 -15.40 29.20 2.07
N TYR A 151 -15.33 29.77 0.87
CA TYR A 151 -14.82 31.12 0.59
C TYR A 151 -13.36 31.41 1.02
N MET A 152 -12.60 30.45 1.54
CA MET A 152 -11.32 30.72 2.23
C MET A 152 -10.38 31.65 1.46
N PHE A 153 -10.28 31.49 0.14
CA PHE A 153 -9.46 32.29 -0.79
C PHE A 153 -10.29 33.04 -1.85
N SER A 154 -11.58 33.28 -1.59
CA SER A 154 -12.48 33.92 -2.55
C SER A 154 -12.07 35.37 -2.81
N GLY A 155 -11.94 35.74 -4.08
CA GLY A 155 -11.61 37.10 -4.53
C GLY A 155 -10.15 37.49 -4.29
N SER A 156 -9.28 36.50 -4.09
CA SER A 156 -7.84 36.69 -3.85
C SER A 156 -7.03 36.60 -5.15
N ASN A 157 -5.90 37.30 -5.22
CA ASN A 157 -5.00 37.28 -6.39
C ASN A 157 -3.69 36.51 -6.10
N THR A 158 -3.56 35.91 -4.92
CA THR A 158 -2.42 35.09 -4.51
C THR A 158 -2.93 33.76 -3.96
N VAL A 159 -2.12 32.71 -4.10
CA VAL A 159 -2.44 31.38 -3.56
C VAL A 159 -1.48 31.09 -2.41
N ALA A 160 -2.01 30.66 -1.26
CA ALA A 160 -1.22 29.95 -0.27
C ALA A 160 -1.10 28.51 -0.76
N SER A 161 0.11 27.91 -0.75
CA SER A 161 0.19 26.45 -0.82
C SER A 161 -0.59 25.88 0.36
N MET A 162 -1.54 24.97 0.11
CA MET A 162 -2.21 24.20 1.18
C MET A 162 -1.44 22.93 1.54
N GLU A 163 -0.25 22.74 0.96
CA GLU A 163 0.61 21.60 1.23
C GLU A 163 0.93 21.50 2.73
N GLY A 164 0.69 20.32 3.30
CA GLY A 164 0.90 20.04 4.72
C GLY A 164 -0.31 20.32 5.63
N LEU A 165 -1.43 20.82 5.10
CA LEU A 165 -2.67 20.92 5.88
C LEU A 165 -3.43 19.59 5.91
N ASP A 166 -3.97 19.24 7.07
CA ASP A 166 -4.92 18.14 7.22
C ASP A 166 -6.31 18.61 6.81
N THR A 167 -6.75 18.17 5.64
CA THR A 167 -8.06 18.48 5.05
C THR A 167 -9.03 17.31 5.15
N SER A 168 -8.65 16.22 5.81
CA SER A 168 -9.42 14.97 5.85
C SER A 168 -10.80 15.13 6.48
N ASN A 169 -11.01 16.11 7.37
CA ASN A 169 -12.32 16.37 7.99
C ASN A 169 -13.13 17.50 7.30
N VAL A 170 -12.61 18.10 6.22
CA VAL A 170 -13.30 19.18 5.51
C VAL A 170 -14.46 18.62 4.70
N THR A 171 -15.65 19.18 4.94
CA THR A 171 -16.91 18.76 4.28
C THR A 171 -17.45 19.82 3.32
N ASP A 172 -17.04 21.08 3.45
CA ASP A 172 -17.52 22.21 2.66
C ASP A 172 -16.34 23.05 2.12
N MET A 173 -16.20 23.08 0.79
CA MET A 173 -15.25 23.92 0.05
C MET A 173 -15.97 24.92 -0.88
N SER A 174 -17.23 25.24 -0.57
CA SER A 174 -18.05 26.10 -1.42
C SER A 174 -17.40 27.47 -1.62
N TYR A 175 -17.30 27.93 -2.85
CA TYR A 175 -16.74 29.22 -3.25
C TYR A 175 -15.30 29.47 -2.78
N MET A 176 -14.57 28.43 -2.38
CA MET A 176 -13.24 28.55 -1.80
C MET A 176 -12.29 29.43 -2.61
N TYR A 177 -12.31 29.30 -3.93
CA TYR A 177 -11.50 30.08 -4.88
C TYR A 177 -12.33 30.99 -5.78
N SER A 178 -13.60 31.28 -5.43
CA SER A 178 -14.46 32.08 -6.30
C SER A 178 -13.89 33.48 -6.53
N GLY A 179 -13.77 33.89 -7.79
CA GLY A 179 -13.24 35.18 -8.21
C GLY A 179 -11.73 35.30 -8.11
N ASN A 180 -11.00 34.19 -7.94
CA ASN A 180 -9.55 34.19 -7.85
C ASN A 180 -8.91 34.51 -9.22
N LYS A 181 -7.85 35.32 -9.23
CA LYS A 181 -7.16 35.79 -10.44
C LYS A 181 -5.68 35.46 -10.47
N SER A 182 -5.26 34.41 -9.77
CA SER A 182 -3.87 33.94 -9.78
C SER A 182 -3.52 33.38 -11.16
N GLU A 183 -2.31 33.67 -11.64
CA GLU A 183 -1.82 33.13 -12.92
C GLU A 183 -1.81 31.60 -12.94
N TYR A 184 -1.43 30.98 -11.82
CA TYR A 184 -1.43 29.53 -11.58
C TYR A 184 -2.21 29.23 -10.30
N LEU A 185 -3.23 28.39 -10.39
CA LEU A 185 -4.00 27.91 -9.25
C LEU A 185 -3.80 26.39 -9.09
N SER A 186 -2.85 25.99 -8.23
CA SER A 186 -2.72 24.61 -7.76
C SER A 186 -2.85 24.60 -6.24
N PRO A 187 -3.95 24.05 -5.69
CA PRO A 187 -4.13 23.88 -4.25
C PRO A 187 -3.09 22.95 -3.59
N GLY A 188 -2.35 22.15 -4.36
CA GLY A 188 -1.50 21.07 -3.87
C GLY A 188 -2.28 19.77 -3.60
N ALA A 189 -1.58 18.72 -3.17
CA ALA A 189 -2.19 17.43 -2.82
C ALA A 189 -2.95 17.56 -1.48
N ILE A 190 -4.25 17.88 -1.56
CA ILE A 190 -5.16 17.97 -0.41
C ILE A 190 -6.17 16.81 -0.43
N ASP A 191 -6.57 16.33 0.74
CA ASP A 191 -7.62 15.31 0.88
C ASP A 191 -8.99 15.96 0.70
N THR A 192 -9.70 15.55 -0.33
CA THR A 192 -11.05 16.02 -0.67
C THR A 192 -12.09 14.92 -0.52
N SER A 193 -11.70 13.74 -0.04
CA SER A 193 -12.53 12.54 0.01
C SER A 193 -13.78 12.72 0.87
N ASN A 194 -13.77 13.60 1.88
CA ASN A 194 -14.95 13.90 2.72
C ASN A 194 -15.74 15.14 2.30
N VAL A 195 -15.33 15.83 1.23
CA VAL A 195 -16.00 17.04 0.76
C VAL A 195 -17.35 16.67 0.13
N THR A 196 -18.41 17.30 0.64
CA THR A 196 -19.79 17.10 0.17
C THR A 196 -20.31 18.25 -0.69
N SER A 197 -19.71 19.44 -0.57
CA SER A 197 -20.06 20.62 -1.37
C SER A 197 -18.82 21.27 -1.99
N MET A 198 -18.82 21.35 -3.32
CA MET A 198 -17.88 22.14 -4.13
C MET A 198 -18.60 23.29 -4.85
N LYS A 199 -19.76 23.70 -4.32
CA LYS A 199 -20.59 24.77 -4.90
C LYS A 199 -19.76 26.01 -5.17
N GLY A 200 -19.71 26.46 -6.43
CA GLY A 200 -19.06 27.69 -6.81
C GLY A 200 -17.56 27.73 -6.52
N MET A 201 -16.91 26.59 -6.24
CA MET A 201 -15.53 26.54 -5.76
C MET A 201 -14.57 27.37 -6.61
N PHE A 202 -14.74 27.34 -7.94
CA PHE A 202 -13.96 28.10 -8.92
C PHE A 202 -14.78 29.16 -9.66
N LYS A 203 -15.96 29.54 -9.17
CA LYS A 203 -16.83 30.53 -9.83
C LYS A 203 -16.09 31.83 -10.12
N GLY A 204 -16.02 32.24 -11.38
CA GLY A 204 -15.42 33.50 -11.81
C GLY A 204 -13.90 33.54 -11.70
N THR A 205 -13.25 32.37 -11.59
CA THR A 205 -11.78 32.32 -11.61
C THR A 205 -11.23 32.67 -12.99
N ASP A 206 -10.16 33.46 -12.99
CA ASP A 206 -9.43 33.90 -14.18
C ASP A 206 -7.96 33.49 -14.00
N THR A 207 -7.65 32.24 -14.35
CA THR A 207 -6.32 31.62 -14.19
C THR A 207 -5.86 30.99 -15.50
N ASN A 208 -4.53 30.96 -15.72
CA ASN A 208 -3.93 30.33 -16.89
C ASN A 208 -3.78 28.81 -16.72
N TYR A 209 -3.73 28.34 -15.48
CA TYR A 209 -3.57 26.93 -15.15
C TYR A 209 -4.36 26.59 -13.89
N LEU A 210 -5.27 25.62 -14.01
CA LEU A 210 -6.06 25.09 -12.91
C LEU A 210 -5.75 23.60 -12.76
N ASP A 211 -5.14 23.23 -11.64
CA ASP A 211 -4.82 21.84 -11.31
C ASP A 211 -5.95 21.20 -10.49
N LEU A 212 -6.56 20.15 -11.05
CA LEU A 212 -7.67 19.42 -10.44
C LEU A 212 -7.38 17.91 -10.32
N TYR A 213 -6.16 17.44 -10.62
CA TYR A 213 -5.86 16.01 -10.75
C TYR A 213 -5.92 15.25 -9.42
N HIS A 214 -5.82 15.96 -8.29
CA HIS A 214 -5.78 15.39 -6.94
C HIS A 214 -7.14 15.35 -6.23
N PHE A 215 -8.21 15.83 -6.87
CA PHE A 215 -9.52 15.91 -6.24
C PHE A 215 -10.28 14.58 -6.30
N ASP A 216 -10.66 14.02 -5.14
CA ASP A 216 -11.67 12.97 -5.03
C ASP A 216 -13.05 13.61 -4.91
N THR A 217 -13.90 13.44 -5.92
CA THR A 217 -15.26 14.00 -5.95
C THR A 217 -16.34 12.98 -5.59
N SER A 218 -15.98 11.75 -5.19
CA SER A 218 -16.91 10.63 -4.98
C SER A 218 -17.93 10.81 -3.85
N ASN A 219 -17.74 11.80 -2.99
CA ASN A 219 -18.68 12.19 -1.93
C ASN A 219 -19.38 13.54 -2.18
N VAL A 220 -19.08 14.23 -3.27
CA VAL A 220 -19.66 15.53 -3.60
C VAL A 220 -21.12 15.37 -4.03
N THR A 221 -21.99 16.18 -3.43
CA THR A 221 -23.45 16.21 -3.69
C THR A 221 -23.90 17.50 -4.38
N ASP A 222 -23.15 18.59 -4.22
CA ASP A 222 -23.41 19.90 -4.81
C ASP A 222 -22.18 20.41 -5.58
N MET A 223 -22.34 20.51 -6.91
CA MET A 223 -21.39 21.13 -7.84
C MET A 223 -22.01 22.37 -8.53
N SER A 224 -23.08 22.93 -7.96
CA SER A 224 -23.74 24.12 -8.50
C SER A 224 -22.75 25.27 -8.62
N GLU A 225 -22.80 26.00 -9.72
CA GLU A 225 -21.94 27.15 -10.02
C GLU A 225 -20.42 26.86 -10.03
N MET A 226 -19.96 25.61 -9.91
CA MET A 226 -18.55 25.27 -9.63
C MET A 226 -17.55 26.00 -10.53
N PHE A 227 -17.85 26.10 -11.84
CA PHE A 227 -17.05 26.78 -12.85
C PHE A 227 -17.78 27.98 -13.50
N MET A 228 -18.84 28.50 -12.86
CA MET A 228 -19.65 29.57 -13.45
C MET A 228 -18.80 30.82 -13.71
N ASN A 229 -18.89 31.38 -14.92
CA ASN A 229 -18.12 32.52 -15.41
C ASN A 229 -16.60 32.32 -15.33
N CYS A 230 -16.10 31.07 -15.32
CA CYS A 230 -14.70 30.81 -15.62
C CYS A 230 -14.45 31.18 -17.09
N CYS A 231 -13.83 32.34 -17.31
CA CYS A 231 -13.59 32.91 -18.63
C CYS A 231 -12.10 33.11 -18.87
N HIS A 232 -11.64 32.66 -20.04
CA HIS A 232 -10.33 33.00 -20.59
C HIS A 232 -10.58 33.98 -21.74
N TYR A 233 -10.45 35.29 -21.49
CA TYR A 233 -10.54 36.31 -22.54
C TYR A 233 -9.16 36.54 -23.16
N ASP A 234 -9.09 36.48 -24.49
CA ASP A 234 -7.87 36.65 -25.28
C ASP A 234 -6.99 37.85 -24.86
N SER A 235 -5.66 37.62 -24.86
CA SER A 235 -4.53 38.54 -25.16
C SER A 235 -3.61 39.07 -24.02
N LEU A 236 -2.42 38.47 -23.81
CA LEU A 236 -1.09 38.95 -24.28
C LEU A 236 0.07 38.06 -23.73
N SER A 237 1.18 37.99 -24.47
CA SER A 237 2.26 36.98 -24.41
C SER A 237 3.62 37.45 -23.80
N ILE A 238 4.45 36.46 -23.39
CA ILE A 238 5.95 36.38 -23.29
C ILE A 238 6.61 36.58 -21.89
N ARG A 239 7.24 35.50 -21.35
CA ARG A 239 8.72 35.27 -21.27
C ARG A 239 9.02 33.77 -21.04
N VAL A 240 9.62 33.05 -22.01
CA VAL A 240 11.05 32.75 -22.26
C VAL A 240 11.58 31.62 -21.34
N ASP A 241 11.80 30.46 -21.96
CA ASP A 241 12.52 29.23 -21.56
C ASP A 241 11.64 28.00 -21.15
N GLU A 242 11.93 26.85 -21.78
CA GLU A 242 11.40 25.46 -21.57
C GLU A 242 10.08 25.02 -22.29
N PRO A 243 9.94 23.72 -22.67
CA PRO A 243 9.46 23.32 -23.99
C PRO A 243 7.96 22.94 -24.07
N ALA A 244 7.35 23.38 -25.18
CA ALA A 244 6.13 22.83 -25.78
C ALA A 244 4.83 22.87 -24.94
N LEU A 245 4.44 24.07 -24.50
CA LEU A 245 3.02 24.37 -24.25
C LEU A 245 2.26 24.41 -25.59
N ILE A 246 1.47 23.38 -25.87
CA ILE A 246 0.40 23.48 -26.87
C ILE A 246 -0.66 24.42 -26.26
N TYR A 247 -0.59 25.71 -26.60
CA TYR A 247 -1.67 26.65 -26.36
C TYR A 247 -2.88 26.26 -27.23
N ASN A 248 -3.75 25.42 -26.68
CA ASN A 248 -5.12 25.32 -27.14
C ASN A 248 -6.04 25.92 -26.07
N LYS A 249 -7.17 26.49 -26.48
CA LYS A 249 -8.36 26.77 -25.65
C LYS A 249 -8.97 25.46 -25.10
N THR A 250 -8.16 24.60 -24.49
CA THR A 250 -8.59 23.31 -23.96
C THR A 250 -9.31 23.53 -22.64
N ALA A 251 -10.52 23.02 -22.54
CA ALA A 251 -11.28 22.96 -21.29
C ALA A 251 -10.48 22.29 -20.16
N PRO A 252 -10.87 22.52 -18.89
CA PRO A 252 -10.42 21.68 -17.79
C PRO A 252 -10.68 20.21 -18.13
N VAL A 253 -9.66 19.37 -17.94
CA VAL A 253 -9.78 17.92 -18.12
C VAL A 253 -10.48 17.36 -16.88
N LEU A 254 -11.79 17.12 -16.99
CA LEU A 254 -12.63 16.66 -15.87
C LEU A 254 -12.86 15.13 -15.88
N CYS A 255 -12.16 14.38 -16.73
CA CYS A 255 -12.39 12.95 -16.95
C CYS A 255 -12.07 12.05 -15.73
N GLY A 256 -11.52 12.61 -14.65
CA GLY A 256 -11.27 11.91 -13.38
C GLY A 256 -12.36 12.11 -12.31
N PHE A 257 -13.35 12.99 -12.54
CA PHE A 257 -14.38 13.26 -11.54
C PHE A 257 -15.40 12.11 -11.48
N ASP A 258 -15.66 11.60 -10.27
CA ASP A 258 -16.82 10.79 -9.95
C ASP A 258 -17.98 11.72 -9.55
N THR A 259 -19.01 11.78 -10.40
CA THR A 259 -20.21 12.61 -10.15
C THR A 259 -21.41 11.79 -9.71
N SER A 260 -21.24 10.50 -9.41
CA SER A 260 -22.34 9.57 -9.15
C SER A 260 -23.23 9.96 -7.97
N LYS A 261 -22.75 10.77 -7.02
CA LYS A 261 -23.54 11.28 -5.88
C LYS A 261 -24.03 12.72 -6.04
N VAL A 262 -23.68 13.39 -7.14
CA VAL A 262 -24.04 14.79 -7.38
C VAL A 262 -25.54 14.89 -7.66
N THR A 263 -26.21 15.81 -6.96
CA THR A 263 -27.66 16.06 -7.09
C THR A 263 -27.97 17.43 -7.69
N ASP A 264 -27.04 18.39 -7.60
CA ASP A 264 -27.16 19.75 -8.12
C ASP A 264 -25.94 20.11 -8.97
N MET A 265 -26.17 20.39 -10.26
CA MET A 265 -25.20 20.91 -11.24
C MET A 265 -25.67 22.25 -11.85
N SER A 266 -26.59 22.94 -11.17
CA SER A 266 -27.15 24.21 -11.67
C SER A 266 -26.06 25.24 -11.90
N ASN A 267 -26.08 25.89 -13.06
CA ASN A 267 -25.11 26.88 -13.49
C ASN A 267 -23.63 26.43 -13.48
N MET A 268 -23.33 25.13 -13.37
CA MET A 268 -21.96 24.63 -13.20
C MET A 268 -20.97 25.20 -14.22
N PHE A 269 -21.38 25.32 -15.48
CA PHE A 269 -20.58 25.86 -16.60
C PHE A 269 -21.25 27.08 -17.25
N SER A 270 -22.07 27.83 -16.52
CA SER A 270 -22.74 29.02 -17.06
C SER A 270 -21.72 30.13 -17.34
N GLY A 271 -21.79 30.78 -18.51
CA GLY A 271 -20.90 31.88 -18.89
C GLY A 271 -19.45 31.47 -19.14
N CYS A 272 -19.17 30.18 -19.28
CA CYS A 272 -17.82 29.70 -19.52
C CYS A 272 -17.32 30.04 -20.93
N GLY A 273 -16.02 30.38 -21.03
CA GLY A 273 -15.36 30.77 -22.29
C GLY A 273 -14.80 29.62 -23.14
N PHE A 274 -15.06 28.36 -22.79
CA PHE A 274 -14.45 27.18 -23.45
C PHE A 274 -15.05 26.89 -24.82
N ASP A 275 -14.22 26.40 -25.75
CA ASP A 275 -14.67 25.96 -27.08
C ASP A 275 -15.30 24.55 -27.04
N SER A 276 -14.84 23.67 -26.14
CA SER A 276 -15.33 22.29 -26.03
C SER A 276 -15.21 21.79 -24.59
N LEU A 277 -16.14 20.97 -24.11
CA LEU A 277 -16.08 20.30 -22.80
C LEU A 277 -16.08 18.78 -22.95
N ASP A 278 -15.25 18.09 -22.17
CA ASP A 278 -15.25 16.63 -22.07
C ASP A 278 -15.78 16.20 -20.70
N LEU A 279 -17.02 15.69 -20.70
CA LEU A 279 -17.76 15.21 -19.54
C LEU A 279 -18.03 13.70 -19.67
N THR A 280 -17.15 12.97 -20.34
CA THR A 280 -17.38 11.55 -20.65
C THR A 280 -17.39 10.63 -19.44
N SER A 281 -16.74 11.01 -18.33
CA SER A 281 -16.76 10.28 -17.06
C SER A 281 -17.99 10.57 -16.20
N PHE A 282 -18.77 11.62 -16.52
CA PHE A 282 -19.83 12.09 -15.64
C PHE A 282 -20.98 11.09 -15.61
N ASP A 283 -21.33 10.67 -14.40
CA ASP A 283 -22.57 9.99 -14.07
C ASP A 283 -23.58 11.04 -13.59
N THR A 284 -24.62 11.29 -14.37
CA THR A 284 -25.65 12.29 -14.04
C THR A 284 -26.96 11.67 -13.57
N SER A 285 -26.99 10.35 -13.35
CA SER A 285 -28.22 9.60 -13.05
C SER A 285 -28.93 10.05 -11.76
N ASN A 286 -28.20 10.65 -10.82
CA ASN A 286 -28.74 11.20 -9.57
C ASN A 286 -28.96 12.73 -9.59
N VAL A 287 -28.62 13.42 -10.68
CA VAL A 287 -28.73 14.87 -10.77
C VAL A 287 -30.19 15.27 -10.95
N THR A 288 -30.67 16.14 -10.05
CA THR A 288 -32.06 16.61 -10.03
C THR A 288 -32.21 18.05 -10.53
N ASP A 289 -31.16 18.88 -10.40
CA ASP A 289 -31.11 20.25 -10.90
C ASP A 289 -29.92 20.45 -11.84
N MET A 290 -30.22 20.83 -13.09
CA MET A 290 -29.26 21.26 -14.10
C MET A 290 -29.67 22.60 -14.72
N SER A 291 -30.45 23.40 -13.99
CA SER A 291 -30.87 24.72 -14.45
C SER A 291 -29.67 25.60 -14.75
N GLY A 292 -29.67 26.21 -15.93
CA GLY A 292 -28.60 27.07 -16.39
C GLY A 292 -27.23 26.41 -16.54
N MET A 293 -27.10 25.08 -16.51
CA MET A 293 -25.79 24.38 -16.49
C MET A 293 -24.78 24.91 -17.52
N PHE A 294 -25.23 25.28 -18.72
CA PHE A 294 -24.40 25.87 -19.78
C PHE A 294 -24.88 27.27 -20.21
N ASN A 295 -25.77 27.91 -19.46
CA ASN A 295 -26.38 29.20 -19.80
C ASN A 295 -25.32 30.26 -20.12
N GLU A 296 -25.50 31.05 -21.18
CA GLU A 296 -24.59 32.11 -21.64
C GLU A 296 -23.17 31.64 -22.04
N SER A 297 -22.95 30.34 -22.24
CA SER A 297 -21.68 29.81 -22.78
C SER A 297 -21.62 29.98 -24.30
N VAL A 298 -21.49 31.24 -24.73
CA VAL A 298 -21.61 31.68 -26.13
C VAL A 298 -20.54 31.11 -27.07
N HIS A 299 -19.40 30.65 -26.53
CA HIS A 299 -18.30 30.09 -27.31
C HIS A 299 -18.28 28.56 -27.36
N LEU A 300 -19.10 27.89 -26.55
CA LEU A 300 -19.12 26.44 -26.43
C LEU A 300 -19.64 25.80 -27.72
N LYS A 301 -18.79 25.03 -28.39
CA LYS A 301 -19.06 24.37 -29.68
C LYS A 301 -19.40 22.90 -29.52
N GLU A 302 -18.81 22.21 -28.55
CA GLU A 302 -18.97 20.77 -28.34
C GLU A 302 -19.03 20.41 -26.85
N ILE A 303 -19.93 19.48 -26.50
CA ILE A 303 -19.96 18.82 -25.19
C ILE A 303 -19.92 17.31 -25.43
N LYS A 304 -18.86 16.64 -24.96
CA LYS A 304 -18.73 15.18 -25.05
C LYS A 304 -19.25 14.54 -23.76
N THR A 305 -20.04 13.49 -23.89
CA THR A 305 -20.62 12.76 -22.76
C THR A 305 -20.58 11.26 -22.99
N GLY A 306 -20.53 10.48 -21.91
CA GLY A 306 -20.41 9.02 -21.92
C GLY A 306 -21.74 8.30 -21.68
N GLU A 307 -21.67 6.99 -21.46
CA GLU A 307 -22.86 6.13 -21.28
C GLU A 307 -23.63 6.41 -19.98
N LYS A 308 -22.96 6.96 -18.96
CA LYS A 308 -23.57 7.32 -17.67
C LYS A 308 -24.23 8.70 -17.66
N TRP A 309 -24.22 9.41 -18.80
CA TRP A 309 -24.99 10.64 -18.94
C TRP A 309 -26.48 10.33 -19.09
N ASP A 310 -27.22 10.52 -18.00
CA ASP A 310 -28.66 10.30 -17.88
C ASP A 310 -29.36 11.52 -17.25
N THR A 311 -30.38 12.05 -17.92
CA THR A 311 -31.16 13.22 -17.46
C THR A 311 -32.57 12.85 -16.99
N ALA A 312 -32.84 11.55 -16.78
CA ALA A 312 -34.13 11.06 -16.31
C ALA A 312 -34.54 11.65 -14.95
N ALA A 313 -33.60 11.74 -14.00
CA ALA A 313 -33.83 12.27 -12.66
C ALA A 313 -33.94 13.81 -12.61
N VAL A 314 -33.53 14.52 -13.67
CA VAL A 314 -33.52 15.98 -13.70
C VAL A 314 -34.95 16.51 -13.68
N THR A 315 -35.30 17.25 -12.62
CA THR A 315 -36.62 17.89 -12.46
C THR A 315 -36.60 19.38 -12.78
N ASN A 316 -35.42 20.02 -12.66
CA ASN A 316 -35.21 21.41 -13.04
C ASN A 316 -34.10 21.51 -14.10
N SER A 317 -34.46 22.01 -15.28
CA SER A 317 -33.54 22.24 -16.40
C SER A 317 -33.78 23.59 -17.07
N GLU A 318 -34.33 24.55 -16.32
CA GLU A 318 -34.64 25.88 -16.83
C GLU A 318 -33.37 26.53 -17.39
N ASN A 319 -33.43 27.07 -18.61
CA ASN A 319 -32.33 27.79 -19.25
C ASN A 319 -31.01 27.02 -19.41
N MET A 320 -31.02 25.68 -19.35
CA MET A 320 -29.82 24.84 -19.39
C MET A 320 -28.85 25.19 -20.52
N PHE A 321 -29.35 25.43 -21.73
CA PHE A 321 -28.56 25.83 -22.92
C PHE A 321 -28.86 27.24 -23.41
N ASN A 322 -29.50 28.08 -22.59
CA ASN A 322 -29.91 29.41 -23.02
C ASN A 322 -28.68 30.22 -23.48
N ASN A 323 -28.78 30.88 -24.64
CA ASN A 323 -27.70 31.66 -25.27
C ASN A 323 -26.42 30.87 -25.64
N CYS A 324 -26.48 29.54 -25.80
CA CYS A 324 -25.35 28.73 -26.31
C CYS A 324 -25.21 28.78 -27.85
N TYR A 325 -25.02 29.97 -28.44
CA TYR A 325 -25.13 30.18 -29.89
C TYR A 325 -24.20 29.33 -30.76
N CYS A 326 -23.06 28.87 -30.24
CA CYS A 326 -22.07 28.09 -30.98
C CYS A 326 -22.22 26.57 -30.87
N ILE A 327 -23.11 26.06 -30.00
CA ILE A 327 -23.18 24.62 -29.72
C ILE A 327 -23.64 23.84 -30.94
N LYS A 328 -22.98 22.71 -31.18
CA LYS A 328 -23.33 21.74 -32.22
C LYS A 328 -23.28 20.33 -31.62
N GLY A 329 -24.40 19.63 -31.70
CA GLY A 329 -24.46 18.20 -31.40
C GLY A 329 -23.60 17.38 -32.35
N GLY A 330 -23.28 16.15 -31.96
CA GLY A 330 -22.38 15.26 -32.71
C GLY A 330 -22.80 14.92 -34.13
N ASN A 331 -24.08 15.09 -34.48
CA ASN A 331 -24.63 14.91 -35.83
C ASN A 331 -24.98 16.27 -36.50
N GLY A 332 -24.52 17.38 -35.92
CA GLY A 332 -24.63 18.72 -36.47
C GLY A 332 -25.87 19.50 -36.03
N THR A 333 -26.65 19.02 -35.05
CA THR A 333 -27.78 19.77 -34.49
C THR A 333 -27.29 21.10 -33.88
N THR A 334 -27.73 22.22 -34.43
CA THR A 334 -27.33 23.57 -33.96
C THR A 334 -28.26 24.11 -32.88
N TYR A 335 -27.77 25.06 -32.08
CA TYR A 335 -28.56 25.82 -31.12
C TYR A 335 -29.94 26.26 -31.64
N ASP A 336 -30.96 26.11 -30.80
CA ASP A 336 -32.33 26.55 -31.01
C ASP A 336 -32.88 27.10 -29.69
N SER A 337 -33.31 28.37 -29.71
CA SER A 337 -33.87 29.05 -28.53
C SER A 337 -35.18 28.44 -28.01
N GLY A 338 -35.85 27.59 -28.80
CA GLY A 338 -37.03 26.83 -28.37
C GLY A 338 -36.70 25.52 -27.64
N HIS A 339 -35.43 25.09 -27.66
CA HIS A 339 -34.97 23.78 -27.18
C HIS A 339 -33.78 23.93 -26.23
N ILE A 340 -33.98 24.70 -25.16
CA ILE A 340 -32.92 25.13 -24.24
C ILE A 340 -32.88 24.34 -22.93
N ASP A 341 -33.62 23.24 -22.83
CA ASP A 341 -33.79 22.44 -21.61
C ASP A 341 -33.20 21.03 -21.76
N LYS A 342 -33.47 20.16 -20.77
CA LYS A 342 -32.92 18.80 -20.74
C LYS A 342 -33.34 17.93 -21.92
N GLU A 343 -34.41 18.27 -22.65
CA GLU A 343 -34.82 17.49 -23.81
C GLU A 343 -33.67 17.43 -24.82
N TYR A 344 -32.89 18.49 -24.97
CA TYR A 344 -31.73 18.49 -25.88
C TYR A 344 -30.39 18.14 -25.20
N ALA A 345 -30.40 17.89 -23.88
CA ALA A 345 -29.26 17.35 -23.13
C ALA A 345 -29.11 15.83 -23.30
N ARG A 346 -29.08 15.38 -24.54
CA ARG A 346 -28.92 13.97 -24.94
C ARG A 346 -27.97 13.86 -26.12
N ILE A 347 -27.42 12.67 -26.31
CA ILE A 347 -26.56 12.35 -27.46
C ILE A 347 -27.31 12.63 -28.76
N ASP A 348 -26.70 13.45 -29.61
CA ASP A 348 -27.23 13.82 -30.92
C ASP A 348 -27.20 12.61 -31.87
N LYS A 349 -28.37 12.17 -32.33
CA LYS A 349 -28.55 11.05 -33.26
C LYS A 349 -29.51 11.45 -34.37
N ALA A 350 -29.44 10.77 -35.53
CA ALA A 350 -30.28 11.06 -36.69
C ALA A 350 -31.80 11.06 -36.38
N GLU A 351 -32.24 10.23 -35.44
CA GLU A 351 -33.65 10.09 -35.05
C GLU A 351 -33.98 10.79 -33.72
N SER A 352 -32.98 11.37 -33.04
CA SER A 352 -33.13 12.00 -31.73
C SER A 352 -32.13 13.16 -31.62
N LEU A 353 -32.60 14.36 -31.99
CA LEU A 353 -31.78 15.57 -31.98
C LEU A 353 -31.33 15.91 -30.57
N GLY A 354 -30.08 16.31 -30.40
CA GLY A 354 -29.53 16.75 -29.12
C GLY A 354 -28.28 17.60 -29.31
N TYR A 355 -27.77 18.18 -28.23
CA TYR A 355 -26.56 19.01 -28.26
C TYR A 355 -25.29 18.29 -27.83
N LEU A 356 -25.39 17.02 -27.43
CA LEU A 356 -24.26 16.27 -26.90
C LEU A 356 -23.64 15.38 -27.97
N THR A 357 -22.31 15.28 -27.96
CA THR A 357 -21.55 14.32 -28.76
C THR A 357 -21.27 13.09 -27.91
N PHE A 358 -21.46 11.90 -28.47
CA PHE A 358 -21.02 10.68 -27.78
C PHE A 358 -19.49 10.65 -27.77
N GLY A 359 -18.92 10.76 -26.58
CA GLY A 359 -17.51 10.49 -26.35
C GLY A 359 -17.38 9.18 -25.59
N THR A 360 -16.43 8.35 -25.98
CA THR A 360 -15.96 7.32 -25.06
C THR A 360 -15.11 8.03 -24.00
N ALA A 361 -15.37 7.78 -22.71
CA ALA A 361 -14.39 8.09 -21.65
C ALA A 361 -13.00 7.71 -22.15
N THR A 362 -11.97 8.53 -21.90
CA THR A 362 -10.61 8.24 -22.37
C THR A 362 -10.33 6.78 -22.07
N LYS A 363 -10.36 5.97 -23.14
CA LYS A 363 -10.38 4.52 -22.99
C LYS A 363 -9.14 4.06 -22.21
N TYR A 364 -8.10 4.87 -22.30
CA TYR A 364 -6.79 4.61 -21.76
C TYR A 364 -6.36 5.68 -20.77
N ALA A 365 -5.53 5.26 -19.83
CA ALA A 365 -5.01 6.14 -18.81
C ALA A 365 -4.15 7.27 -19.36
N VAL A 366 -4.19 8.39 -18.66
CA VAL A 366 -3.29 9.52 -18.85
C VAL A 366 -2.03 9.25 -18.03
N LEU A 367 -0.87 9.41 -18.68
CA LEU A 367 0.44 9.24 -18.06
C LEU A 367 1.11 10.61 -18.06
N ASP A 368 1.26 11.18 -16.87
CA ASP A 368 1.91 12.46 -16.65
C ASP A 368 3.25 12.24 -15.96
N PHE A 369 4.33 12.81 -16.50
CA PHE A 369 5.67 12.61 -15.98
C PHE A 369 6.25 13.95 -15.55
N ASP A 370 6.41 14.11 -14.24
CA ASP A 370 7.08 15.26 -13.66
C ASP A 370 8.61 15.03 -13.69
N GLU A 371 9.30 15.79 -14.55
CA GLU A 371 10.75 15.70 -14.71
C GLU A 371 11.52 16.21 -13.47
N GLU A 372 10.93 17.07 -12.65
CA GLU A 372 11.60 17.65 -11.47
C GLU A 372 11.64 16.62 -10.33
N SER A 373 10.51 16.02 -10.00
CA SER A 373 10.47 14.94 -9.00
C SER A 373 10.91 13.58 -9.56
N GLY A 374 10.81 13.37 -10.86
CA GLY A 374 10.98 12.07 -11.50
C GLY A 374 9.79 11.13 -11.28
N THR A 375 8.59 11.68 -11.07
CA THR A 375 7.38 10.90 -10.76
C THR A 375 6.51 10.74 -11.98
N LEU A 376 6.18 9.49 -12.32
CA LEU A 376 5.17 9.14 -13.32
C LEU A 376 3.82 8.92 -12.63
N ILE A 377 2.87 9.81 -12.87
CA ILE A 377 1.50 9.73 -12.37
C ILE A 377 0.61 9.12 -13.45
N ILE A 378 -0.12 8.08 -13.09
CA ILE A 378 -1.06 7.37 -13.96
C ILE A 378 -2.47 7.63 -13.44
N SER A 379 -3.32 8.29 -14.23
CA SER A 379 -4.67 8.70 -13.82
C SER A 379 -5.68 8.59 -14.95
N GLY A 380 -6.96 8.41 -14.60
CA GLY A 380 -8.05 8.21 -15.55
C GLY A 380 -7.95 6.91 -16.36
N GLY A 381 -9.05 6.48 -16.99
CA GLY A 381 -9.07 5.44 -18.04
C GLY A 381 -8.47 4.08 -17.65
N ILE A 382 -8.27 3.19 -18.63
CA ILE A 382 -7.65 1.86 -18.43
C ILE A 382 -6.15 1.93 -18.70
N ILE A 383 -5.32 1.45 -17.77
CA ILE A 383 -3.87 1.41 -17.98
C ILE A 383 -3.55 0.44 -19.11
N ARG A 384 -2.78 0.91 -20.10
CA ARG A 384 -2.26 0.07 -21.17
C ARG A 384 -0.78 -0.19 -20.99
N LYS A 385 -0.41 -1.45 -21.22
CA LYS A 385 0.99 -1.87 -21.25
C LYS A 385 1.82 -1.07 -22.23
N GLU A 386 1.28 -0.77 -23.42
CA GLU A 386 1.99 -0.06 -24.49
C GLU A 386 2.32 1.39 -24.11
N ASP A 387 1.45 2.05 -23.34
CA ASP A 387 1.67 3.42 -22.90
C ASP A 387 2.81 3.52 -21.86
N LEU A 388 3.01 2.44 -21.10
CA LEU A 388 4.09 2.29 -20.11
C LEU A 388 5.45 1.90 -20.73
N GLU A 389 5.49 1.36 -21.94
CA GLU A 389 6.73 0.86 -22.56
C GLU A 389 7.83 1.91 -22.66
N LYS A 390 7.46 3.16 -22.96
CA LYS A 390 8.41 4.27 -23.07
C LYS A 390 9.09 4.64 -21.73
N TYR A 391 8.51 4.23 -20.60
CA TYR A 391 9.03 4.54 -19.26
C TYR A 391 9.82 3.39 -18.63
N ARG A 392 9.66 2.14 -19.08
CA ARG A 392 10.30 0.95 -18.46
C ARG A 392 11.80 1.11 -18.26
N GLN A 393 12.49 1.60 -19.28
CA GLN A 393 13.95 1.78 -19.28
C GLN A 393 14.38 3.23 -19.07
N ASN A 394 13.44 4.11 -18.71
CA ASN A 394 13.75 5.50 -18.48
C ASN A 394 14.31 5.70 -17.06
N GLU A 395 15.62 5.92 -16.96
CA GLU A 395 16.32 6.13 -15.69
C GLU A 395 15.95 7.44 -14.98
N THR A 396 15.22 8.35 -15.64
CA THR A 396 14.68 9.56 -14.99
C THR A 396 13.42 9.27 -14.18
N VAL A 397 12.74 8.15 -14.41
CA VAL A 397 11.56 7.75 -13.63
C VAL A 397 12.04 7.15 -12.30
N LYS A 398 11.84 7.89 -11.22
CA LYS A 398 12.16 7.45 -9.86
C LYS A 398 10.96 6.82 -9.18
N ASN A 399 9.77 7.38 -9.38
CA ASN A 399 8.54 6.91 -8.75
C ASN A 399 7.44 6.70 -9.79
N VAL A 400 6.61 5.69 -9.58
CA VAL A 400 5.35 5.51 -10.31
C VAL A 400 4.21 5.58 -9.30
N VAL A 401 3.20 6.40 -9.56
CA VAL A 401 2.03 6.57 -8.69
C VAL A 401 0.78 6.33 -9.52
N VAL A 402 -0.03 5.35 -9.14
CA VAL A 402 -1.34 5.13 -9.75
C VAL A 402 -2.41 5.79 -8.90
N LYS A 403 -3.30 6.55 -9.53
CA LYS A 403 -4.45 7.20 -8.87
C LYS A 403 -5.71 6.35 -9.02
N LYS A 404 -6.64 6.52 -8.07
CA LYS A 404 -7.94 5.82 -8.01
C LYS A 404 -8.76 5.91 -9.31
N SER A 405 -8.57 6.98 -10.07
CA SER A 405 -9.25 7.19 -11.36
C SER A 405 -8.72 6.31 -12.49
N ALA A 406 -7.55 5.68 -12.34
CA ALA A 406 -6.99 4.74 -13.30
C ALA A 406 -7.40 3.30 -12.97
N ALA A 407 -7.97 2.62 -13.96
CA ALA A 407 -8.40 1.23 -13.84
C ALA A 407 -7.33 0.27 -14.38
N PHE A 408 -7.05 -0.80 -13.64
CA PHE A 408 -6.21 -1.87 -14.15
C PHE A 408 -6.95 -2.71 -15.21
N PRO A 409 -6.28 -3.11 -16.30
CA PRO A 409 -6.88 -4.00 -17.28
C PRO A 409 -7.06 -5.41 -16.70
N GLU A 410 -8.06 -6.16 -17.19
CA GLU A 410 -8.29 -7.56 -16.80
C GLU A 410 -7.02 -8.43 -16.91
N ASN A 411 -6.18 -8.14 -17.93
CA ASN A 411 -4.89 -8.77 -18.14
C ASN A 411 -3.75 -7.78 -17.84
N CYS A 412 -3.08 -7.99 -16.71
CA CYS A 412 -1.93 -7.20 -16.25
C CYS A 412 -0.58 -7.83 -16.63
N HIS A 413 -0.57 -8.72 -17.63
CA HIS A 413 0.62 -9.44 -18.04
C HIS A 413 1.76 -8.48 -18.39
N ASN A 414 2.89 -8.59 -17.69
CA ASN A 414 4.07 -7.72 -17.84
C ASN A 414 3.78 -6.21 -17.68
N LEU A 415 2.75 -5.79 -16.94
CA LEU A 415 2.35 -4.38 -16.90
C LEU A 415 3.48 -3.46 -16.43
N PHE A 416 4.14 -3.80 -15.32
CA PHE A 416 5.29 -3.09 -14.74
C PHE A 416 6.62 -3.85 -14.89
N SER A 417 6.68 -4.86 -15.76
CA SER A 417 7.92 -5.59 -16.08
C SER A 417 9.07 -4.67 -16.46
N ASP A 418 10.24 -4.94 -15.90
CA ASP A 418 11.53 -4.28 -16.12
C ASP A 418 11.52 -2.77 -15.87
N PHE A 419 10.55 -2.24 -15.12
CA PHE A 419 10.55 -0.84 -14.70
C PHE A 419 11.77 -0.53 -13.84
N LYS A 420 12.58 0.43 -14.29
CA LYS A 420 13.74 0.96 -13.57
C LYS A 420 13.36 2.17 -12.74
N CYS A 421 12.87 1.95 -11.53
CA CYS A 421 12.48 3.00 -10.60
C CYS A 421 12.86 2.61 -9.16
N GLU A 422 12.75 3.56 -8.24
CA GLU A 422 12.98 3.36 -6.80
C GLU A 422 11.71 2.83 -6.12
N ALA A 423 10.54 3.35 -6.48
CA ALA A 423 9.27 2.93 -5.90
C ALA A 423 8.10 2.92 -6.89
N ILE A 424 7.14 2.01 -6.65
CA ILE A 424 5.82 2.01 -7.30
C ILE A 424 4.77 2.03 -6.18
N ASP A 425 3.95 3.07 -6.20
CA ASP A 425 2.82 3.25 -5.29
C ASP A 425 1.52 2.91 -6.02
N LEU A 426 0.92 1.78 -5.63
CA LEU A 426 -0.36 1.30 -6.13
C LEU A 426 -1.41 1.27 -5.02
N SER A 427 -1.25 2.08 -3.96
CA SER A 427 -2.18 2.13 -2.81
C SER A 427 -3.60 2.60 -3.16
N GLU A 428 -3.78 3.24 -4.32
CA GLU A 428 -5.09 3.63 -4.84
C GLU A 428 -5.57 2.74 -6.02
N ALA A 429 -4.88 1.64 -6.30
CA ALA A 429 -5.21 0.77 -7.44
C ALA A 429 -6.52 0.00 -7.19
N ASP A 430 -7.43 0.03 -8.17
CA ASP A 430 -8.55 -0.92 -8.26
C ASP A 430 -8.14 -2.09 -9.17
N THR A 431 -7.85 -3.24 -8.55
CA THR A 431 -7.52 -4.50 -9.25
C THR A 431 -8.67 -5.52 -9.23
N SER A 432 -9.88 -5.12 -8.78
CA SER A 432 -11.01 -6.05 -8.58
C SER A 432 -11.45 -6.78 -9.86
N ASN A 433 -11.14 -6.25 -11.05
CA ASN A 433 -11.46 -6.87 -12.34
C ASN A 433 -10.29 -7.66 -12.96
N VAL A 434 -9.14 -7.76 -12.29
CA VAL A 434 -7.94 -8.42 -12.83
C VAL A 434 -8.07 -9.94 -12.69
N THR A 435 -7.78 -10.67 -13.77
CA THR A 435 -7.80 -12.15 -13.78
C THR A 435 -6.42 -12.78 -14.04
N ASP A 436 -5.49 -12.01 -14.63
CA ASP A 436 -4.14 -12.43 -14.99
C ASP A 436 -3.09 -11.40 -14.53
N MET A 437 -2.21 -11.79 -13.60
CA MET A 437 -1.08 -10.99 -13.09
C MET A 437 0.29 -11.55 -13.51
N THR A 438 0.34 -12.35 -14.58
CA THR A 438 1.56 -13.00 -15.07
C THR A 438 2.69 -11.99 -15.31
N TYR A 439 3.84 -12.18 -14.66
CA TYR A 439 5.01 -11.31 -14.82
C TYR A 439 4.77 -9.82 -14.54
N MET A 440 3.74 -9.46 -13.78
CA MET A 440 3.35 -8.05 -13.59
C MET A 440 4.51 -7.15 -13.15
N PHE A 441 5.39 -7.64 -12.26
CA PHE A 441 6.58 -6.93 -11.76
C PHE A 441 7.90 -7.64 -12.12
N TYR A 442 7.90 -8.48 -13.17
CA TYR A 442 9.10 -9.22 -13.58
C TYR A 442 10.30 -8.28 -13.79
N GLY A 443 11.43 -8.53 -13.13
CA GLY A 443 12.66 -7.75 -13.29
C GLY A 443 12.55 -6.27 -12.89
N CYS A 444 11.45 -5.84 -12.25
CA CYS A 444 11.29 -4.47 -11.78
C CYS A 444 12.34 -4.16 -10.70
N THR A 445 13.01 -3.01 -10.77
CA THR A 445 14.07 -2.65 -9.81
C THR A 445 13.58 -1.90 -8.57
N ALA A 446 12.29 -1.60 -8.50
CA ALA A 446 11.70 -0.89 -7.37
C ALA A 446 12.01 -1.63 -6.07
N THR A 447 12.56 -0.90 -5.09
CA THR A 447 12.85 -1.46 -3.76
C THR A 447 11.64 -1.39 -2.85
N ARG A 448 10.67 -0.52 -3.18
CA ARG A 448 9.40 -0.35 -2.48
C ARG A 448 8.23 -0.52 -3.45
N LEU A 449 7.34 -1.46 -3.14
CA LEU A 449 6.09 -1.70 -3.87
C LEU A 449 4.94 -1.64 -2.86
N ASP A 450 4.04 -0.68 -3.04
CA ASP A 450 2.80 -0.64 -2.24
C ASP A 450 1.71 -1.42 -2.98
N LEU A 451 1.23 -2.52 -2.37
CA LEU A 451 0.21 -3.43 -2.91
C LEU A 451 -1.04 -3.48 -2.02
N SER A 452 -1.15 -2.57 -1.05
CA SER A 452 -2.13 -2.65 0.05
C SER A 452 -3.59 -2.65 -0.40
N SER A 453 -3.91 -2.06 -1.55
CA SER A 453 -5.27 -2.01 -2.10
C SER A 453 -5.63 -3.13 -3.07
N PHE A 454 -4.72 -4.09 -3.30
CA PHE A 454 -4.97 -5.16 -4.26
C PHE A 454 -6.13 -6.05 -3.81
N ASP A 455 -7.15 -6.14 -4.65
CA ASP A 455 -8.13 -7.21 -4.65
C ASP A 455 -7.71 -8.25 -5.70
N THR A 456 -7.28 -9.43 -5.24
CA THR A 456 -6.86 -10.54 -6.12
C THR A 456 -7.91 -11.66 -6.18
N SER A 457 -9.11 -11.46 -5.65
CA SER A 457 -10.13 -12.52 -5.53
C SER A 457 -10.57 -13.11 -6.88
N ASN A 458 -10.43 -12.36 -7.97
CA ASN A 458 -10.72 -12.83 -9.34
C ASN A 458 -9.50 -13.36 -10.10
N VAL A 459 -8.29 -13.30 -9.53
CA VAL A 459 -7.05 -13.68 -10.18
C VAL A 459 -6.93 -15.21 -10.25
N THR A 460 -6.60 -15.73 -11.43
CA THR A 460 -6.43 -17.17 -11.67
C THR A 460 -4.99 -17.56 -12.01
N ASN A 461 -4.16 -16.58 -12.37
CA ASN A 461 -2.79 -16.76 -12.82
C ASN A 461 -1.86 -15.70 -12.20
N MET A 462 -0.82 -16.16 -11.47
CA MET A 462 0.21 -15.33 -10.84
C MET A 462 1.63 -15.75 -11.26
N VAL A 463 1.78 -16.39 -12.42
CA VAL A 463 3.07 -16.89 -12.92
C VAL A 463 4.11 -15.77 -12.93
N GLY A 464 5.21 -15.96 -12.23
CA GLY A 464 6.34 -15.03 -12.20
C GLY A 464 6.02 -13.60 -11.78
N MET A 465 4.93 -13.36 -11.06
CA MET A 465 4.47 -12.00 -10.71
C MET A 465 5.58 -11.14 -10.10
N PHE A 466 6.43 -11.71 -9.23
CA PHE A 466 7.57 -11.06 -8.57
C PHE A 466 8.93 -11.65 -8.99
N GLU A 467 9.00 -12.34 -10.13
CA GLU A 467 10.24 -12.92 -10.62
C GLU A 467 11.31 -11.82 -10.81
N LYS A 468 12.49 -11.99 -10.20
CA LYS A 468 13.61 -11.03 -10.21
C LYS A 468 13.24 -9.63 -9.72
N CYS A 469 12.18 -9.50 -8.94
CA CYS A 469 11.74 -8.23 -8.39
C CYS A 469 12.77 -7.67 -7.39
N GLY A 470 12.99 -6.36 -7.46
CA GLY A 470 13.93 -5.59 -6.66
C GLY A 470 13.51 -5.35 -5.21
N ALA A 471 12.23 -5.57 -4.91
CA ALA A 471 11.64 -5.31 -3.60
C ALA A 471 12.27 -6.20 -2.53
N GLU A 472 12.65 -5.60 -1.39
CA GLU A 472 13.22 -6.34 -0.26
C GLU A 472 12.14 -6.78 0.75
N GLU A 473 10.97 -6.15 0.69
CA GLU A 473 9.78 -6.40 1.50
C GLU A 473 8.54 -6.44 0.57
N LEU A 474 7.62 -7.35 0.84
CA LEU A 474 6.35 -7.49 0.12
C LEU A 474 5.24 -7.73 1.15
N ASP A 475 4.29 -6.80 1.25
CA ASP A 475 3.05 -7.03 1.99
C ASP A 475 2.04 -7.73 1.07
N LEU A 476 1.73 -8.99 1.39
CA LEU A 476 0.81 -9.85 0.66
C LEU A 476 -0.47 -10.16 1.45
N SER A 477 -0.71 -9.42 2.55
CA SER A 477 -1.83 -9.71 3.47
C SER A 477 -3.22 -9.51 2.85
N SER A 478 -3.33 -8.71 1.78
CA SER A 478 -4.57 -8.49 1.02
C SER A 478 -4.85 -9.55 -0.05
N PHE A 479 -3.91 -10.47 -0.32
CA PHE A 479 -4.02 -11.40 -1.44
C PHE A 479 -4.96 -12.57 -1.11
N ASP A 480 -6.09 -12.64 -1.81
CA ASP A 480 -6.90 -13.84 -1.94
C ASP A 480 -6.38 -14.67 -3.12
N THR A 481 -5.79 -15.83 -2.84
CA THR A 481 -5.24 -16.75 -3.84
C THR A 481 -6.14 -17.97 -4.10
N SER A 482 -7.35 -18.01 -3.53
CA SER A 482 -8.24 -19.17 -3.57
C SER A 482 -8.71 -19.57 -4.99
N ASN A 483 -8.55 -18.70 -5.98
CA ASN A 483 -8.86 -18.96 -7.40
C ASN A 483 -7.62 -19.21 -8.27
N VAL A 484 -6.41 -19.09 -7.73
CA VAL A 484 -5.16 -19.24 -8.48
C VAL A 484 -4.89 -20.71 -8.79
N THR A 485 -4.52 -20.99 -10.04
CA THR A 485 -4.25 -22.35 -10.53
C THR A 485 -2.79 -22.59 -10.92
N ASP A 486 -2.03 -21.51 -11.16
CA ASP A 486 -0.60 -21.53 -11.50
C ASP A 486 0.14 -20.43 -10.73
N MET A 487 1.14 -20.85 -9.94
CA MET A 487 2.05 -19.99 -9.16
C MET A 487 3.51 -20.21 -9.56
N SER A 488 3.76 -20.79 -10.75
CA SER A 488 5.12 -21.07 -11.19
C SER A 488 5.97 -19.80 -11.30
N SER A 489 7.24 -19.90 -10.88
CA SER A 489 8.21 -18.81 -10.82
C SER A 489 7.81 -17.58 -9.98
N MET A 490 6.72 -17.59 -9.21
CA MET A 490 6.16 -16.37 -8.58
C MET A 490 7.21 -15.55 -7.79
N PHE A 491 8.14 -16.23 -7.10
CA PHE A 491 9.23 -15.61 -6.34
C PHE A 491 10.64 -16.02 -6.83
N TYR A 492 10.76 -16.41 -8.11
CA TYR A 492 12.04 -16.78 -8.73
C TYR A 492 13.05 -15.63 -8.66
N ASP A 493 14.26 -15.86 -8.15
CA ASP A 493 15.33 -14.86 -7.96
C ASP A 493 14.85 -13.55 -7.29
N CYS A 494 13.80 -13.63 -6.44
CA CYS A 494 13.25 -12.46 -5.76
C CYS A 494 14.19 -11.98 -4.62
N ARG A 495 14.31 -10.65 -4.45
CA ARG A 495 15.19 -10.03 -3.43
C ARG A 495 14.58 -9.95 -2.03
N VAL A 496 13.35 -10.42 -1.86
CA VAL A 496 12.63 -10.41 -0.59
C VAL A 496 13.39 -11.18 0.50
N LYS A 497 13.47 -10.60 1.70
CA LYS A 497 14.19 -11.20 2.84
C LYS A 497 13.31 -12.07 3.74
N GLU A 498 12.05 -11.66 3.88
CA GLU A 498 11.02 -12.31 4.69
C GLU A 498 9.74 -12.39 3.86
N LEU A 499 9.09 -13.56 3.84
CA LEU A 499 7.91 -13.80 3.02
C LEU A 499 6.82 -14.44 3.87
N ASP A 500 5.77 -13.67 4.18
CA ASP A 500 4.58 -14.18 4.85
C ASP A 500 3.60 -14.73 3.81
N LEU A 501 3.37 -16.05 3.86
CA LEU A 501 2.47 -16.79 2.98
C LEU A 501 1.30 -17.41 3.74
N SER A 502 1.08 -17.01 5.00
CA SER A 502 0.07 -17.62 5.86
C SER A 502 -1.36 -17.47 5.35
N GLY A 503 -1.63 -16.41 4.55
CA GLY A 503 -2.92 -16.15 3.91
C GLY A 503 -3.15 -16.89 2.59
N PHE A 504 -2.18 -17.64 2.06
CA PHE A 504 -2.32 -18.26 0.75
C PHE A 504 -3.18 -19.53 0.81
N ASP A 505 -4.18 -19.62 -0.07
CA ASP A 505 -4.94 -20.83 -0.36
C ASP A 505 -4.46 -21.43 -1.68
N THR A 506 -3.76 -22.57 -1.61
CA THR A 506 -3.24 -23.25 -2.80
C THR A 506 -4.00 -24.50 -3.19
N SER A 507 -5.19 -24.72 -2.61
CA SER A 507 -5.99 -25.92 -2.85
C SER A 507 -6.34 -26.13 -4.33
N LYS A 508 -6.29 -25.09 -5.17
CA LYS A 508 -6.52 -25.18 -6.64
C LYS A 508 -5.24 -25.15 -7.49
N VAL A 509 -4.06 -24.96 -6.89
CA VAL A 509 -2.81 -24.80 -7.64
C VAL A 509 -2.36 -26.15 -8.19
N THR A 510 -2.02 -26.18 -9.48
CA THR A 510 -1.57 -27.38 -10.19
C THR A 510 -0.09 -27.33 -10.59
N ASN A 511 0.50 -26.13 -10.61
CA ASN A 511 1.88 -25.89 -11.00
C ASN A 511 2.58 -24.93 -10.02
N MET A 512 3.64 -25.42 -9.39
CA MET A 512 4.53 -24.67 -8.46
C MET A 512 5.99 -24.72 -8.92
N GLY A 513 6.23 -25.04 -10.20
CA GLY A 513 7.57 -25.10 -10.75
C GLY A 513 8.30 -23.78 -10.56
N HIS A 514 9.58 -23.83 -10.17
CA HIS A 514 10.46 -22.67 -10.00
C HIS A 514 10.01 -21.62 -8.95
N MET A 515 8.94 -21.87 -8.18
CA MET A 515 8.29 -20.85 -7.36
C MET A 515 9.23 -20.11 -6.41
N PHE A 516 10.17 -20.80 -5.77
CA PHE A 516 11.16 -20.22 -4.84
C PHE A 516 12.60 -20.32 -5.34
N ASN A 517 12.81 -20.67 -6.60
CA ASN A 517 14.15 -20.88 -7.16
C ASN A 517 15.01 -19.61 -7.03
N GLY A 518 16.17 -19.70 -6.39
CA GLY A 518 17.07 -18.56 -6.16
C GLY A 518 16.52 -17.50 -5.20
N CYS A 519 15.37 -17.74 -4.54
CA CYS A 519 14.78 -16.80 -3.60
C CYS A 519 15.74 -16.51 -2.43
N LEU A 520 15.86 -15.23 -2.07
CA LEU A 520 16.79 -14.77 -1.04
C LEU A 520 16.25 -14.85 0.39
N ALA A 521 14.97 -15.24 0.56
CA ALA A 521 14.35 -15.35 1.86
C ALA A 521 15.11 -16.32 2.78
N ALA A 522 15.30 -15.93 4.04
CA ALA A 522 16.02 -16.74 5.03
C ALA A 522 15.18 -17.93 5.53
N GLU A 523 13.86 -17.73 5.61
CA GLU A 523 12.85 -18.68 6.06
C GLU A 523 11.63 -18.57 5.15
N ILE A 524 10.93 -19.69 4.94
CA ILE A 524 9.68 -19.76 4.19
C ILE A 524 8.75 -20.69 4.97
N ASP A 525 7.67 -20.14 5.53
CA ASP A 525 6.63 -20.95 6.17
C ASP A 525 5.73 -21.55 5.08
N LEU A 526 5.70 -22.88 5.04
CA LEU A 526 4.94 -23.65 4.05
C LEU A 526 3.71 -24.35 4.65
N SER A 527 3.36 -24.07 5.92
CA SER A 527 2.36 -24.82 6.66
C SER A 527 0.92 -24.67 6.15
N SER A 528 0.62 -23.60 5.40
CA SER A 528 -0.68 -23.34 4.77
C SER A 528 -0.84 -24.01 3.40
N PHE A 529 0.24 -24.50 2.77
CA PHE A 529 0.18 -25.04 1.42
C PHE A 529 -0.56 -26.38 1.36
N ASP A 530 -1.67 -26.41 0.62
CA ASP A 530 -2.27 -27.65 0.09
C ASP A 530 -1.64 -27.94 -1.28
N THR A 531 -0.86 -29.02 -1.35
CA THR A 531 -0.20 -29.46 -2.60
C THR A 531 -0.89 -30.65 -3.26
N SER A 532 -2.05 -31.08 -2.77
CA SER A 532 -2.71 -32.31 -3.23
C SER A 532 -3.09 -32.30 -4.72
N ASN A 533 -3.27 -31.11 -5.32
CA ASN A 533 -3.55 -30.95 -6.75
C ASN A 533 -2.31 -30.63 -7.61
N VAL A 534 -1.13 -30.49 -7.00
CA VAL A 534 0.08 -30.09 -7.72
C VAL A 534 0.63 -31.26 -8.54
N THR A 535 0.92 -31.00 -9.82
CA THR A 535 1.46 -31.99 -10.76
C THR A 535 2.90 -31.71 -11.18
N ASN A 536 3.38 -30.47 -10.99
CA ASN A 536 4.70 -30.00 -11.38
C ASN A 536 5.38 -29.20 -10.27
N MET A 537 6.55 -29.67 -9.81
CA MET A 537 7.41 -29.04 -8.79
C MET A 537 8.86 -28.89 -9.30
N VAL A 538 9.06 -28.81 -10.62
CA VAL A 538 10.39 -28.64 -11.22
C VAL A 538 11.11 -27.45 -10.60
N ALA A 539 12.34 -27.65 -10.13
CA ALA A 539 13.20 -26.61 -9.56
C ALA A 539 12.57 -25.73 -8.47
N MET A 540 11.53 -26.20 -7.76
CA MET A 540 10.76 -25.37 -6.82
C MET A 540 11.65 -24.70 -5.76
N PHE A 541 12.64 -25.43 -5.23
CA PHE A 541 13.58 -24.94 -4.21
C PHE A 541 15.03 -24.85 -4.69
N LYS A 542 15.27 -24.86 -6.02
CA LYS A 542 16.64 -24.77 -6.57
C LYS A 542 17.33 -23.50 -6.05
N GLU A 543 18.59 -23.60 -5.62
CA GLU A 543 19.40 -22.46 -5.16
C GLU A 543 18.79 -21.62 -4.02
N CYS A 544 17.77 -22.13 -3.30
CA CYS A 544 17.21 -21.43 -2.15
C CYS A 544 18.23 -21.21 -1.02
N ARG A 545 18.11 -20.07 -0.33
CA ARG A 545 18.99 -19.71 0.80
C ARG A 545 18.54 -20.23 2.16
N VAL A 546 17.35 -20.81 2.25
CA VAL A 546 16.78 -21.37 3.47
C VAL A 546 17.70 -22.41 4.12
N GLN A 547 17.73 -22.43 5.44
CA GLN A 547 18.51 -23.43 6.20
C GLN A 547 17.71 -24.69 6.51
N GLU A 548 16.39 -24.55 6.63
CA GLU A 548 15.45 -25.61 6.96
C GLU A 548 14.20 -25.48 6.08
N LEU A 549 13.60 -26.62 5.72
CA LEU A 549 12.35 -26.70 4.98
C LEU A 549 11.44 -27.71 5.68
N GLU A 550 10.28 -27.27 6.16
CA GLU A 550 9.26 -28.13 6.73
C GLU A 550 8.31 -28.61 5.63
N LEU A 551 8.42 -29.89 5.26
CA LEU A 551 7.72 -30.49 4.11
C LEU A 551 6.74 -31.60 4.52
N SER A 552 6.49 -31.82 5.82
CA SER A 552 5.65 -32.93 6.29
C SER A 552 4.19 -32.84 5.83
N GLY A 553 3.70 -31.64 5.53
CA GLY A 553 2.36 -31.39 4.99
C GLY A 553 2.20 -31.60 3.48
N PHE A 554 3.29 -31.79 2.73
CA PHE A 554 3.22 -31.93 1.27
C PHE A 554 2.62 -33.27 0.86
N ASP A 555 1.51 -33.22 0.13
CA ASP A 555 1.00 -34.33 -0.67
C ASP A 555 1.59 -34.24 -2.08
N THR A 556 2.47 -35.17 -2.43
CA THR A 556 3.10 -35.24 -3.76
C THR A 556 2.53 -36.34 -4.65
N SER A 557 1.43 -36.99 -4.24
CA SER A 557 0.89 -38.16 -4.92
C SER A 557 0.49 -37.91 -6.38
N ASN A 558 0.16 -36.66 -6.74
CA ASN A 558 -0.16 -36.27 -8.13
C ASN A 558 1.03 -35.69 -8.90
N VAL A 559 2.20 -35.52 -8.27
CA VAL A 559 3.37 -34.91 -8.90
C VAL A 559 4.01 -35.86 -9.91
N THR A 560 4.24 -35.36 -11.12
CA THR A 560 4.87 -36.12 -12.22
C THR A 560 6.30 -35.66 -12.52
N ASN A 561 6.69 -34.45 -12.12
CA ASN A 561 8.02 -33.92 -12.35
C ASN A 561 8.57 -33.18 -11.11
N MET A 562 9.72 -33.65 -10.63
CA MET A 562 10.49 -33.08 -9.52
C MET A 562 11.95 -32.80 -9.93
N SER A 563 12.21 -32.69 -11.23
CA SER A 563 13.57 -32.42 -11.73
C SER A 563 14.09 -31.12 -11.12
N HIS A 564 15.36 -31.08 -10.73
CA HIS A 564 16.05 -29.93 -10.15
C HIS A 564 15.48 -29.41 -8.81
N MET A 565 14.51 -30.09 -8.18
CA MET A 565 13.73 -29.55 -7.04
C MET A 565 14.60 -28.98 -5.91
N PHE A 566 15.71 -29.63 -5.57
CA PHE A 566 16.65 -29.22 -4.53
C PHE A 566 18.07 -28.97 -5.07
N GLU A 567 18.21 -28.71 -6.38
CA GLU A 567 19.51 -28.47 -7.01
C GLU A 567 20.22 -27.28 -6.36
N HIS A 568 21.52 -27.41 -6.06
CA HIS A 568 22.36 -26.38 -5.43
C HIS A 568 21.82 -25.83 -4.09
N CYS A 569 20.99 -26.59 -3.36
CA CYS A 569 20.57 -26.26 -1.99
C CYS A 569 21.75 -26.40 -0.99
N SER A 570 22.64 -25.42 -1.01
CA SER A 570 23.92 -25.46 -0.28
C SER A 570 23.83 -25.08 1.21
N ASN A 571 22.67 -24.61 1.67
CA ASN A 571 22.45 -24.25 3.08
C ASN A 571 21.68 -25.33 3.87
N ILE A 572 20.95 -26.20 3.17
CA ILE A 572 20.13 -27.26 3.78
C ILE A 572 21.03 -28.44 4.16
N LYS A 573 21.10 -28.73 5.46
CA LYS A 573 21.94 -29.83 5.99
C LYS A 573 21.18 -31.15 6.19
N GLN A 574 19.88 -31.06 6.37
CA GLN A 574 18.97 -32.18 6.57
C GLN A 574 17.67 -31.88 5.83
N LEU A 575 17.04 -32.93 5.31
CA LEU A 575 15.79 -32.83 4.56
C LEU A 575 14.93 -34.04 4.91
N ASP A 576 13.75 -33.78 5.48
CA ASP A 576 12.74 -34.81 5.71
C ASP A 576 11.84 -34.91 4.49
N LEU A 577 11.86 -36.07 3.84
CA LEU A 577 11.06 -36.39 2.66
C LEU A 577 10.10 -37.55 2.94
N SER A 578 9.77 -37.80 4.22
CA SER A 578 8.95 -38.93 4.63
C SER A 578 7.50 -38.84 4.15
N SER A 579 6.98 -37.64 3.88
CA SER A 579 5.64 -37.42 3.30
C SER A 579 5.56 -37.67 1.80
N PHE A 580 6.69 -37.71 1.08
CA PHE A 580 6.69 -37.73 -0.38
C PHE A 580 6.25 -39.09 -0.93
N ASP A 581 5.16 -39.08 -1.69
CA ASP A 581 4.75 -40.15 -2.59
C ASP A 581 5.28 -39.85 -4.00
N THR A 582 6.23 -40.65 -4.48
CA THR A 582 6.82 -40.48 -5.81
C THR A 582 6.30 -41.48 -6.84
N SER A 583 5.25 -42.24 -6.52
CA SER A 583 4.76 -43.34 -7.38
C SER A 583 4.32 -42.89 -8.78
N ASN A 584 3.91 -41.62 -8.94
CA ASN A 584 3.54 -41.02 -10.23
C ASN A 584 4.67 -40.20 -10.88
N VAL A 585 5.83 -40.05 -10.24
CA VAL A 585 6.93 -39.23 -10.75
C VAL A 585 7.60 -39.91 -11.95
N ILE A 586 7.78 -39.12 -13.02
CA ILE A 586 8.43 -39.52 -14.27
C ILE A 586 9.86 -38.95 -14.34
N GLY A 587 10.08 -37.73 -13.85
CA GLY A 587 11.36 -37.03 -13.94
C GLY A 587 11.94 -36.57 -12.60
N MET A 588 13.19 -36.96 -12.33
CA MET A 588 14.00 -36.61 -11.14
C MET A 588 15.42 -36.14 -11.54
N THR A 589 15.58 -35.62 -12.76
CA THR A 589 16.89 -35.15 -13.25
C THR A 589 17.46 -34.09 -12.30
N ALA A 590 18.72 -34.23 -11.89
CA ALA A 590 19.44 -33.29 -11.03
C ALA A 590 18.73 -32.89 -9.73
N MET A 591 17.79 -33.72 -9.22
CA MET A 591 16.96 -33.37 -8.07
C MET A 591 17.77 -32.94 -6.83
N PHE A 592 18.93 -33.55 -6.60
CA PHE A 592 19.83 -33.24 -5.47
C PHE A 592 21.22 -32.80 -5.93
N GLU A 593 21.44 -32.43 -7.21
CA GLU A 593 22.77 -32.05 -7.68
C GLU A 593 23.36 -30.91 -6.84
N GLU A 594 24.63 -31.04 -6.46
CA GLU A 594 25.37 -30.07 -5.63
C GLU A 594 24.78 -29.79 -4.23
N CYS A 595 23.94 -30.68 -3.69
CA CYS A 595 23.53 -30.64 -2.28
C CYS A 595 24.68 -30.94 -1.31
N ILE A 596 24.62 -30.36 -0.10
CA ILE A 596 25.58 -30.62 0.99
C ILE A 596 25.04 -31.59 2.06
N ILE A 597 23.89 -32.23 1.78
CA ILE A 597 23.23 -33.17 2.69
C ILE A 597 24.08 -34.44 2.83
N SER A 598 24.41 -34.82 4.07
CA SER A 598 25.27 -35.98 4.34
C SER A 598 24.54 -37.32 4.33
N LYS A 599 23.24 -37.31 4.65
CA LYS A 599 22.38 -38.48 4.69
C LYS A 599 21.01 -38.14 4.10
N LEU A 600 20.61 -38.86 3.06
CA LEU A 600 19.27 -38.78 2.46
C LEU A 600 18.49 -40.05 2.78
N ASP A 601 17.27 -39.88 3.27
CA ASP A 601 16.32 -40.97 3.45
C ASP A 601 15.27 -40.93 2.35
N LEU A 602 15.44 -41.78 1.34
CA LEU A 602 14.56 -41.93 0.19
C LEU A 602 13.77 -43.25 0.27
N SER A 603 13.63 -43.82 1.47
CA SER A 603 12.97 -45.13 1.65
C SER A 603 11.49 -45.16 1.23
N ASN A 604 10.82 -44.01 1.24
CA ASN A 604 9.44 -43.89 0.79
C ASN A 604 9.31 -43.72 -0.73
N PHE A 605 10.41 -43.45 -1.44
CA PHE A 605 10.37 -43.21 -2.89
C PHE A 605 10.06 -44.51 -3.64
N ASP A 606 8.96 -44.48 -4.39
CA ASP A 606 8.66 -45.43 -5.44
C ASP A 606 9.15 -44.86 -6.77
N THR A 607 10.16 -45.47 -7.37
CA THR A 607 10.78 -44.99 -8.60
C THR A 607 10.43 -45.84 -9.83
N ALA A 608 9.47 -46.77 -9.71
CA ALA A 608 9.11 -47.70 -10.77
C ALA A 608 8.58 -47.04 -12.06
N ASN A 609 8.14 -45.78 -11.99
CA ASN A 609 7.67 -44.99 -13.13
C ASN A 609 8.69 -43.95 -13.64
N VAL A 610 9.80 -43.76 -12.93
CA VAL A 610 10.79 -42.75 -13.27
C VAL A 610 11.56 -43.16 -14.53
N THR A 611 11.69 -42.23 -15.47
CA THR A 611 12.41 -42.44 -16.73
C THR A 611 13.70 -41.62 -16.82
N SER A 612 13.81 -40.52 -16.07
CA SER A 612 15.01 -39.67 -16.04
C SER A 612 15.52 -39.40 -14.63
N MET A 613 16.78 -39.77 -14.39
CA MET A 613 17.55 -39.53 -13.15
C MET A 613 18.97 -39.02 -13.47
N GLY A 614 19.17 -38.40 -14.65
CA GLY A 614 20.46 -37.84 -15.04
C GLY A 614 20.93 -36.83 -13.99
N SER A 615 22.22 -36.88 -13.63
CA SER A 615 22.82 -36.01 -12.60
C SER A 615 22.12 -35.99 -11.23
N MET A 616 21.21 -36.90 -10.89
CA MET A 616 20.37 -36.79 -9.68
C MET A 616 21.16 -36.50 -8.40
N PHE A 617 22.34 -37.08 -8.23
CA PHE A 617 23.25 -36.86 -7.10
C PHE A 617 24.60 -36.26 -7.55
N SER A 618 24.70 -35.72 -8.76
CA SER A 618 25.95 -35.14 -9.29
C SER A 618 26.55 -34.15 -8.30
N LYS A 619 27.87 -34.23 -8.11
CA LYS A 619 28.69 -33.36 -7.25
C LYS A 619 28.19 -33.22 -5.80
N CYS A 620 27.44 -34.19 -5.29
CA CYS A 620 27.09 -34.29 -3.87
C CYS A 620 28.31 -34.72 -3.04
N THR A 621 29.27 -33.82 -2.85
CA THR A 621 30.58 -34.13 -2.24
C THR A 621 30.49 -34.50 -0.76
N TYR A 622 29.40 -34.13 -0.08
CA TYR A 622 29.16 -34.44 1.34
C TYR A 622 28.21 -35.63 1.54
N LEU A 623 27.55 -36.11 0.49
CA LEU A 623 26.60 -37.21 0.60
C LEU A 623 27.34 -38.51 0.89
N ILE A 624 27.10 -39.08 2.07
CA ILE A 624 27.72 -40.31 2.56
C ILE A 624 26.75 -41.48 2.45
N THR A 625 25.49 -41.28 2.84
CA THR A 625 24.49 -42.34 2.95
C THR A 625 23.21 -41.98 2.24
N VAL A 626 22.72 -42.90 1.40
CA VAL A 626 21.36 -42.85 0.83
C VAL A 626 20.62 -44.09 1.29
N LEU A 627 19.53 -43.90 2.04
CA LEU A 627 18.65 -44.98 2.46
C LEU A 627 17.53 -45.16 1.43
N VAL A 628 17.29 -46.39 1.00
CA VAL A 628 16.19 -46.75 0.09
C VAL A 628 15.45 -47.98 0.61
N SER A 629 14.28 -48.26 0.03
CA SER A 629 13.53 -49.51 0.24
C SER A 629 13.54 -50.38 -1.03
N ASP A 630 12.79 -51.47 -1.02
CA ASP A 630 12.53 -52.32 -2.18
C ASP A 630 11.69 -51.64 -3.27
N LYS A 631 11.07 -50.49 -2.98
CA LYS A 631 10.36 -49.66 -3.96
C LYS A 631 11.29 -48.90 -4.92
N TRP A 632 12.59 -48.84 -4.62
CA TRP A 632 13.55 -48.20 -5.51
C TRP A 632 13.85 -49.08 -6.73
N ASN A 633 13.37 -48.69 -7.91
CA ASN A 633 13.47 -49.43 -9.15
C ASN A 633 13.95 -48.52 -10.31
N THR A 634 15.07 -48.89 -10.95
CA THR A 634 15.67 -48.13 -12.06
C THR A 634 15.51 -48.80 -13.44
N GLU A 635 14.65 -49.82 -13.57
CA GLU A 635 14.44 -50.56 -14.82
C GLU A 635 13.96 -49.64 -15.95
N LYS A 636 13.00 -48.75 -15.68
CA LYS A 636 12.45 -47.79 -16.67
C LYS A 636 13.31 -46.56 -16.92
N VAL A 637 14.37 -46.35 -16.11
CA VAL A 637 15.24 -45.18 -16.26
C VAL A 637 16.06 -45.31 -17.53
N THR A 638 15.83 -44.43 -18.50
CA THR A 638 16.56 -44.39 -19.78
C THR A 638 17.61 -43.28 -19.81
N ALA A 639 17.40 -42.20 -19.05
CA ALA A 639 18.36 -41.12 -18.89
C ALA A 639 18.98 -41.16 -17.48
N SER A 640 20.19 -41.70 -17.39
CA SER A 640 20.95 -41.85 -16.12
C SER A 640 22.40 -41.34 -16.21
N TRP A 641 22.69 -40.50 -17.20
CA TRP A 641 24.01 -39.92 -17.39
C TRP A 641 24.46 -39.17 -16.13
N ASN A 642 25.72 -39.34 -15.73
CA ASN A 642 26.37 -38.62 -14.63
C ASN A 642 25.64 -38.61 -13.27
N MET A 643 24.75 -39.58 -13.00
CA MET A 643 23.94 -39.63 -11.78
C MET A 643 24.74 -39.41 -10.50
N PHE A 644 25.94 -39.99 -10.40
CA PHE A 644 26.84 -39.85 -9.24
C PHE A 644 28.14 -39.12 -9.55
N GLU A 645 28.27 -38.45 -10.71
CA GLU A 645 29.53 -37.79 -11.10
C GLU A 645 30.06 -36.92 -9.96
N ARG A 646 31.33 -37.10 -9.57
CA ARG A 646 31.99 -36.32 -8.49
C ARG A 646 31.35 -36.43 -7.09
N SER A 647 30.58 -37.48 -6.82
CA SER A 647 30.00 -37.77 -5.48
C SER A 647 30.95 -38.60 -4.60
N GLY A 648 32.15 -38.07 -4.35
CA GLY A 648 33.27 -38.85 -3.82
C GLY A 648 33.08 -39.47 -2.41
N SER A 649 32.12 -38.99 -1.63
CA SER A 649 31.87 -39.42 -0.25
C SER A 649 30.87 -40.57 -0.09
N ILE A 650 30.14 -40.94 -1.15
CA ILE A 650 29.08 -41.94 -1.05
C ILE A 650 29.65 -43.33 -0.80
N VAL A 651 29.05 -44.05 0.15
CA VAL A 651 29.44 -45.41 0.51
C VAL A 651 28.19 -46.29 0.69
N GLY A 652 28.10 -47.36 -0.10
CA GLY A 652 27.04 -48.36 0.02
C GLY A 652 27.15 -49.22 1.28
N GLU A 653 26.08 -49.94 1.62
CA GLU A 653 25.94 -50.72 2.87
C GLU A 653 27.05 -51.75 3.09
N ASN A 654 27.56 -52.38 2.02
CA ASN A 654 28.65 -53.36 2.06
C ASN A 654 30.03 -52.71 1.81
N GLY A 655 30.12 -51.38 1.89
CA GLY A 655 31.36 -50.62 1.79
C GLY A 655 31.79 -50.29 0.35
N THR A 656 30.91 -50.46 -0.64
CA THR A 656 31.18 -50.02 -2.02
C THR A 656 31.36 -48.50 -2.03
N LYS A 657 32.57 -48.03 -2.36
CA LYS A 657 32.92 -46.60 -2.47
C LYS A 657 32.66 -46.10 -3.88
N TYR A 658 32.48 -44.78 -4.01
CA TYR A 658 32.43 -44.08 -5.29
C TYR A 658 33.53 -44.53 -6.27
N ASP A 659 33.13 -44.74 -7.53
CA ASP A 659 33.99 -45.07 -8.66
C ASP A 659 33.59 -44.20 -9.85
N SER A 660 34.53 -43.42 -10.37
CA SER A 660 34.29 -42.50 -11.49
C SER A 660 33.95 -43.20 -12.81
N LYS A 661 34.09 -44.52 -12.91
CA LYS A 661 33.64 -45.32 -14.06
C LYS A 661 32.21 -45.83 -13.94
N HIS A 662 31.61 -45.74 -12.75
CA HIS A 662 30.29 -46.30 -12.43
C HIS A 662 29.38 -45.20 -11.88
N THR A 663 29.12 -44.21 -12.71
CA THR A 663 28.40 -42.98 -12.31
C THR A 663 26.93 -42.97 -12.73
N ASP A 664 26.41 -44.04 -13.31
CA ASP A 664 25.05 -44.11 -13.83
C ASP A 664 24.12 -44.98 -12.96
N LYS A 665 22.93 -45.30 -13.50
CA LYS A 665 21.92 -46.08 -12.79
C LYS A 665 22.36 -47.49 -12.40
N GLU A 666 23.42 -48.04 -13.01
CA GLU A 666 23.90 -49.38 -12.67
C GLU A 666 24.26 -49.44 -11.18
N TYR A 667 24.79 -48.38 -10.59
CA TYR A 667 25.14 -48.37 -9.16
C TYR A 667 24.05 -47.73 -8.27
N ALA A 668 22.95 -47.25 -8.85
CA ALA A 668 21.78 -46.73 -8.15
C ALA A 668 20.86 -47.86 -7.63
N ARG A 669 21.42 -48.71 -6.77
CA ARG A 669 20.76 -49.87 -6.15
C ARG A 669 21.32 -50.14 -4.76
N ILE A 670 20.60 -50.93 -3.96
CA ILE A 670 21.07 -51.40 -2.66
C ILE A 670 22.38 -52.19 -2.85
N ASP A 671 23.40 -51.82 -2.09
CA ASP A 671 24.71 -52.46 -2.12
C ASP A 671 24.66 -53.86 -1.50
N ARG A 672 24.85 -54.89 -2.30
CA ARG A 672 24.87 -56.30 -1.88
C ARG A 672 26.22 -56.93 -2.20
N ILE A 673 26.55 -58.02 -1.50
CA ILE A 673 27.80 -58.78 -1.71
C ILE A 673 27.96 -59.22 -3.17
N ASP A 674 26.87 -59.59 -3.83
CA ASP A 674 26.80 -60.08 -5.21
C ASP A 674 26.46 -58.99 -6.24
N ALA A 675 26.00 -57.82 -5.80
CA ALA A 675 25.64 -56.71 -6.66
C ALA A 675 26.02 -55.38 -6.00
N LYS A 676 27.19 -54.84 -6.38
CA LYS A 676 27.70 -53.57 -5.84
C LYS A 676 26.73 -52.42 -6.12
N GLY A 677 26.50 -51.56 -5.15
CA GLY A 677 25.65 -50.38 -5.28
C GLY A 677 26.08 -49.27 -4.34
N TYR A 678 25.44 -48.11 -4.45
CA TYR A 678 25.74 -46.97 -3.58
C TYR A 678 24.69 -46.74 -2.48
N PHE A 679 23.62 -47.51 -2.44
CA PHE A 679 22.53 -47.31 -1.48
C PHE A 679 22.51 -48.34 -0.35
N ASN A 680 21.89 -47.94 0.75
CA ASN A 680 21.71 -48.76 1.94
C ASN A 680 20.23 -49.09 2.12
N GLU A 681 19.92 -50.30 2.57
CA GLU A 681 18.55 -50.69 2.83
C GLU A 681 18.07 -50.10 4.16
N LYS A 682 16.93 -49.38 4.14
CA LYS A 682 16.27 -48.98 5.39
C LYS A 682 15.57 -50.19 6.00
N LYS A 683 16.20 -50.77 7.03
CA LYS A 683 15.62 -51.88 7.79
C LYS A 683 14.43 -51.37 8.60
N THR A 684 13.21 -51.76 8.21
CA THR A 684 12.01 -51.52 9.00
C THR A 684 12.13 -52.28 10.32
N THR A 685 12.36 -51.54 11.41
CA THR A 685 12.30 -52.12 12.75
C THR A 685 10.83 -52.38 13.05
N THR A 686 10.38 -53.59 12.78
CA THR A 686 9.08 -54.05 13.26
C THR A 686 9.21 -54.25 14.77
N THR A 687 9.00 -53.19 15.54
CA THR A 687 8.82 -53.32 16.99
C THR A 687 7.50 -54.04 17.19
N THR A 688 7.57 -55.36 17.29
CA THR A 688 6.45 -56.18 17.72
C THR A 688 6.24 -55.91 19.20
N THR A 689 5.45 -54.88 19.53
CA THR A 689 4.88 -54.75 20.87
C THR A 689 4.00 -55.97 21.07
N THR A 690 4.53 -56.97 21.77
CA THR A 690 3.80 -58.17 22.16
C THR A 690 2.79 -57.76 23.23
N ILE A 691 1.60 -57.33 22.81
CA ILE A 691 0.44 -57.34 23.70
C ILE A 691 0.15 -58.81 23.97
N THR A 692 0.43 -59.23 25.20
CA THR A 692 0.04 -60.57 25.67
C THR A 692 -1.46 -60.55 25.90
N THR A 693 -2.25 -60.84 24.86
CA THR A 693 -3.70 -61.05 25.00
C THR A 693 -3.93 -62.52 25.36
N THR A 694 -4.20 -62.78 26.64
CA THR A 694 -4.73 -64.08 27.08
C THR A 694 -6.11 -64.27 26.46
N THR A 695 -6.23 -65.15 25.46
CA THR A 695 -7.52 -65.49 24.84
C THR A 695 -7.89 -66.92 25.20
N THR A 696 -8.95 -67.06 26.00
CA THR A 696 -9.64 -68.33 26.25
C THR A 696 -10.52 -68.67 25.04
N THR A 697 -10.38 -69.90 24.56
CA THR A 697 -10.94 -70.50 23.33
C THR A 697 -12.45 -70.73 23.39
N THR A 698 -13.17 -70.51 22.27
CA THR A 698 -14.20 -71.37 21.60
C THR A 698 -15.01 -70.50 20.60
N THR A 699 -15.39 -70.83 19.35
CA THR A 699 -15.30 -72.00 18.47
C THR A 699 -15.69 -71.53 17.04
N THR A 700 -14.92 -71.94 16.02
CA THR A 700 -15.26 -72.25 14.59
C THR A 700 -16.08 -71.22 13.78
N THR A 701 -15.66 -70.76 12.60
CA THR A 701 -15.67 -71.55 11.34
C THR A 701 -14.93 -70.83 10.20
N THR A 702 -14.18 -71.63 9.45
CA THR A 702 -13.45 -71.47 8.17
C THR A 702 -13.77 -70.31 7.22
N THR A 703 -12.69 -69.72 6.67
CA THR A 703 -12.66 -69.21 5.28
C THR A 703 -11.38 -69.71 4.60
N THR A 704 -11.53 -70.30 3.42
CA THR A 704 -10.44 -70.74 2.54
C THR A 704 -10.39 -69.84 1.30
N THR A 705 -9.16 -69.59 0.83
CA THR A 705 -8.74 -69.29 -0.56
C THR A 705 -9.03 -67.92 -1.20
N ALA A 706 -7.95 -67.13 -1.30
CA ALA A 706 -7.28 -66.64 -2.52
C ALA A 706 -8.10 -66.00 -3.67
N GLN A 707 -7.72 -64.77 -4.07
CA GLN A 707 -7.30 -64.34 -5.42
C GLN A 707 -7.10 -62.80 -5.44
N LYS A 708 -5.96 -62.28 -5.92
CA LYS A 708 -5.64 -61.80 -7.30
C LYS A 708 -6.35 -60.51 -7.74
N THR A 709 -5.54 -59.46 -7.88
CA THR A 709 -5.42 -58.49 -9.01
C THR A 709 -6.62 -57.69 -9.53
N ASN A 710 -6.34 -56.37 -9.66
CA ASN A 710 -6.62 -55.45 -10.78
C ASN A 710 -7.90 -54.58 -10.82
N THR A 711 -7.63 -53.26 -10.78
CA THR A 711 -8.05 -52.15 -11.68
C THR A 711 -9.52 -51.70 -11.81
N ASN A 712 -9.65 -50.37 -11.64
CA ASN A 712 -10.38 -49.37 -12.43
C ASN A 712 -11.90 -49.10 -12.28
N THR A 713 -12.16 -47.81 -12.00
CA THR A 713 -13.19 -46.88 -12.53
C THR A 713 -14.66 -46.92 -12.07
N SER A 714 -15.04 -45.77 -11.50
CA SER A 714 -16.19 -44.90 -11.83
C SER A 714 -17.60 -45.17 -11.27
N LYS A 715 -17.98 -44.25 -10.36
CA LYS A 715 -19.13 -43.30 -10.39
C LYS A 715 -20.59 -43.83 -10.39
N THR A 716 -21.39 -43.16 -9.54
CA THR A 716 -22.86 -42.85 -9.64
C THR A 716 -23.81 -43.82 -8.87
N THR A 717 -24.84 -43.49 -8.06
CA THR A 717 -25.34 -42.37 -7.21
C THR A 717 -26.56 -42.92 -6.41
N ILE A 718 -27.00 -42.20 -5.34
CA ILE A 718 -28.33 -42.12 -4.66
C ILE A 718 -28.76 -43.37 -3.83
N THR A 719 -29.36 -43.32 -2.62
CA THR A 719 -30.24 -42.32 -1.98
C THR A 719 -30.37 -42.52 -0.45
N GLU A 720 -30.50 -41.40 0.25
CA GLU A 720 -31.16 -41.06 1.52
C GLU A 720 -31.81 -42.14 2.42
N THR A 721 -31.62 -42.01 3.74
CA THR A 721 -32.65 -41.45 4.65
C THR A 721 -32.17 -41.34 6.11
N THR A 722 -32.28 -40.11 6.63
CA THR A 722 -32.10 -39.54 7.99
C THR A 722 -33.25 -39.94 8.96
N PRO A 723 -33.42 -39.35 10.18
CA PRO A 723 -32.53 -38.76 11.22
C PRO A 723 -32.95 -39.15 12.67
N ILE A 724 -32.32 -38.55 13.72
CA ILE A 724 -32.88 -38.07 15.03
C ILE A 724 -31.67 -37.64 15.90
N THR A 725 -31.31 -36.35 15.97
CA THR A 725 -31.71 -35.27 16.95
C THR A 725 -31.27 -35.55 18.39
N THR A 726 -30.78 -34.63 19.22
CA THR A 726 -30.43 -33.19 19.21
C THR A 726 -29.84 -32.94 20.60
N ASP A 727 -28.90 -32.01 20.77
CA ASP A 727 -29.07 -30.98 21.80
C ASP A 727 -28.28 -29.72 21.45
N THR A 728 -29.02 -28.63 21.47
CA THR A 728 -28.67 -27.26 21.05
C THR A 728 -28.26 -26.41 22.25
N VAL A 729 -27.28 -25.53 22.06
CA VAL A 729 -27.20 -24.25 22.77
C VAL A 729 -26.89 -23.15 21.76
N THR A 730 -27.72 -22.12 21.77
CA THR A 730 -27.74 -20.91 20.93
C THR A 730 -26.95 -19.74 21.53
N THR A 731 -26.72 -18.72 20.67
CA THR A 731 -26.29 -17.31 20.91
C THR A 731 -24.77 -17.10 21.01
N SER A 732 -24.13 -16.07 20.45
CA SER A 732 -24.53 -14.82 19.75
C SER A 732 -23.29 -14.25 19.04
N ALA A 733 -23.50 -13.39 18.04
CA ALA A 733 -22.46 -12.57 17.42
C ALA A 733 -21.66 -11.74 18.45
N ALA A 734 -20.33 -11.82 18.37
CA ALA A 734 -19.40 -10.85 18.95
C ALA A 734 -18.08 -10.93 18.18
N THR A 735 -17.68 -9.78 17.65
CA THR A 735 -16.32 -9.45 17.22
C THR A 735 -15.27 -9.93 18.22
N THR A 736 -14.24 -10.66 17.75
CA THR A 736 -13.09 -11.02 18.58
C THR A 736 -11.79 -10.70 17.85
N THR A 737 -11.14 -9.65 18.34
CA THR A 737 -9.70 -9.43 18.28
C THR A 737 -8.96 -10.72 18.66
N LEU A 738 -8.15 -11.24 17.74
CA LEU A 738 -7.24 -12.36 17.99
C LEU A 738 -6.22 -11.98 19.06
N ASP A 739 -6.11 -12.85 20.06
CA ASP A 739 -5.28 -12.76 21.26
C ASP A 739 -3.79 -12.89 20.89
N THR A 740 -3.14 -11.77 20.58
CA THR A 740 -1.69 -11.69 20.28
C THR A 740 -0.81 -12.03 21.49
N ALA A 741 -1.34 -11.96 22.71
CA ALA A 741 -0.59 -12.22 23.94
C ALA A 741 -0.30 -13.72 24.15
N ALA A 742 -1.23 -14.60 23.75
CA ALA A 742 -1.07 -16.05 23.91
C ALA A 742 0.05 -16.65 23.04
N GLU A 743 0.32 -16.08 21.86
CA GLU A 743 1.35 -16.59 20.95
C GLU A 743 2.74 -16.03 21.30
N ALA A 744 2.83 -14.77 21.73
CA ALA A 744 4.07 -14.18 22.24
C ALA A 744 4.61 -14.95 23.46
N ASP A 745 3.73 -15.38 24.36
CA ASP A 745 4.09 -16.16 25.54
C ASP A 745 4.65 -17.55 25.16
N LYS A 746 4.03 -18.25 24.21
CA LYS A 746 4.57 -19.53 23.69
C LYS A 746 5.95 -19.35 23.07
N LYS A 747 6.19 -18.23 22.38
CA LYS A 747 7.48 -17.90 21.74
C LYS A 747 8.58 -17.64 22.77
N LEU A 748 8.27 -16.86 23.81
CA LEU A 748 9.15 -16.63 24.97
C LEU A 748 9.53 -17.95 25.67
N ALA A 749 8.57 -18.87 25.84
CA ALA A 749 8.87 -20.18 26.42
C ALA A 749 9.75 -21.06 25.53
N LYS A 750 9.56 -21.06 24.20
CA LYS A 750 10.46 -21.75 23.27
C LYS A 750 11.88 -21.18 23.38
N GLN A 751 12.03 -19.85 23.46
CA GLN A 751 13.34 -19.22 23.56
C GLN A 751 14.04 -19.50 24.90
N ALA A 752 13.29 -19.58 26.00
CA ALA A 752 13.82 -20.01 27.30
C ALA A 752 14.31 -21.46 27.28
N VAL A 753 13.63 -22.36 26.55
CA VAL A 753 14.09 -23.74 26.34
C VAL A 753 15.43 -23.76 25.59
N VAL A 754 15.55 -22.99 24.50
CA VAL A 754 16.78 -22.90 23.70
C VAL A 754 17.95 -22.37 24.54
N ASP A 755 17.75 -21.30 25.32
CA ASP A 755 18.79 -20.74 26.19
C ASP A 755 19.26 -21.75 27.25
N TYR A 756 18.32 -22.42 27.94
CA TYR A 756 18.65 -23.41 28.96
C TYR A 756 19.38 -24.62 28.37
N GLN A 757 18.92 -25.13 27.23
CA GLN A 757 19.54 -26.25 26.52
C GLN A 757 20.93 -25.88 26.01
N GLY A 758 21.12 -24.65 25.53
CA GLY A 758 22.42 -24.13 25.09
C GLY A 758 23.45 -24.02 26.23
N LYS A 759 23.02 -23.66 27.45
CA LYS A 759 23.91 -23.51 28.62
C LYS A 759 24.24 -24.83 29.32
N THR A 760 23.30 -25.78 29.35
CA THR A 760 23.39 -26.97 30.21
C THR A 760 23.45 -28.31 29.47
N SER A 761 23.12 -28.33 28.17
CA SER A 761 22.95 -29.55 27.35
C SER A 761 21.90 -30.54 27.91
N LYS A 762 20.98 -30.11 28.77
CA LYS A 762 19.90 -30.94 29.34
C LYS A 762 18.58 -30.75 28.58
N GLN A 763 17.88 -31.84 28.29
CA GLN A 763 16.58 -31.81 27.60
C GLN A 763 15.45 -31.27 28.51
N VAL A 764 14.52 -30.52 27.93
CA VAL A 764 13.33 -29.97 28.62
C VAL A 764 12.12 -30.72 28.10
N GLY A 765 11.30 -31.25 29.00
CA GLY A 765 10.12 -32.06 28.68
C GLY A 765 8.81 -31.27 28.64
N SER A 766 8.70 -30.20 29.42
CA SER A 766 7.53 -29.30 29.40
C SER A 766 7.86 -27.91 29.94
N THR A 767 7.01 -26.94 29.62
CA THR A 767 7.10 -25.56 30.10
C THR A 767 5.78 -25.09 30.70
N GLU A 768 5.85 -24.28 31.75
CA GLU A 768 4.69 -23.59 32.34
C GLU A 768 4.97 -22.09 32.38
N ILE A 769 4.00 -21.26 31.98
CA ILE A 769 4.14 -19.81 31.95
C ILE A 769 3.09 -19.19 32.86
N LYS A 770 3.50 -18.20 33.67
CA LYS A 770 2.61 -17.38 34.49
C LYS A 770 2.95 -15.91 34.33
N THR A 771 1.94 -15.05 34.34
CA THR A 771 2.12 -13.60 34.39
C THR A 771 2.19 -13.13 35.84
N THR A 772 3.24 -12.40 36.20
CA THR A 772 3.42 -11.82 37.53
C THR A 772 2.59 -10.53 37.70
N GLU A 773 2.42 -10.06 38.93
CA GLU A 773 1.66 -8.82 39.22
C GLU A 773 2.27 -7.57 38.56
N ASP A 774 3.57 -7.57 38.26
CA ASP A 774 4.29 -6.51 37.54
C ASP A 774 4.31 -6.71 36.01
N GLY A 775 3.53 -7.66 35.47
CA GLY A 775 3.35 -7.88 34.03
C GLY A 775 4.42 -8.72 33.34
N LYS A 776 5.43 -9.22 34.08
CA LYS A 776 6.48 -10.11 33.55
C LYS A 776 5.98 -11.54 33.38
N ARG A 777 6.73 -12.34 32.61
CA ARG A 777 6.48 -13.77 32.40
C ARG A 777 7.45 -14.61 33.21
N GLU A 778 6.89 -15.42 34.11
CA GLU A 778 7.59 -16.47 34.83
C GLU A 778 7.45 -17.78 34.04
N ILE A 779 8.55 -18.25 33.44
CA ILE A 779 8.61 -19.44 32.60
C ILE A 779 9.35 -20.53 33.37
N THR A 780 8.63 -21.55 33.82
CA THR A 780 9.17 -22.71 34.52
C THR A 780 9.47 -23.83 33.53
N LEU A 781 10.72 -24.28 33.47
CA LEU A 781 11.15 -25.41 32.63
C LEU A 781 11.15 -26.69 33.47
N LYS A 782 10.61 -27.80 32.94
CA LYS A 782 10.56 -29.10 33.64
C LYS A 782 11.11 -30.23 32.78
N ASP A 783 11.67 -31.27 33.41
CA ASP A 783 12.09 -32.50 32.71
C ASP A 783 10.88 -33.38 32.33
N ASN A 784 11.15 -34.52 31.67
CA ASN A 784 10.12 -35.49 31.25
C ASN A 784 9.42 -36.19 32.43
N GLU A 785 9.94 -36.04 33.66
CA GLU A 785 9.39 -36.62 34.90
C GLU A 785 8.62 -35.56 35.72
N GLY A 786 8.59 -34.31 35.25
CA GLY A 786 7.90 -33.18 35.87
C GLY A 786 8.69 -32.42 36.93
N ASN A 787 9.99 -32.69 37.09
CA ASN A 787 10.84 -31.94 38.03
C ASN A 787 11.26 -30.60 37.42
N VAL A 788 11.27 -29.53 38.23
CA VAL A 788 11.70 -28.20 37.79
C VAL A 788 13.20 -28.17 37.51
N LEU A 789 13.56 -27.75 36.30
CA LEU A 789 14.93 -27.61 35.81
C LEU A 789 15.48 -26.19 36.06
N ASP A 790 14.68 -25.17 35.76
CA ASP A 790 14.98 -23.75 35.98
C ASP A 790 13.69 -22.91 35.89
N THR A 791 13.74 -21.64 36.29
CA THR A 791 12.63 -20.70 36.17
C THR A 791 13.14 -19.33 35.74
N TYR A 792 12.60 -18.83 34.63
CA TYR A 792 12.99 -17.57 34.01
C TYR A 792 11.94 -16.52 34.36
N THR A 793 12.34 -15.32 34.79
CA THR A 793 11.45 -14.16 34.93
C THR A 793 11.84 -13.13 33.89
N ILE A 794 11.03 -12.98 32.84
CA ILE A 794 11.35 -12.18 31.65
C ILE A 794 10.34 -11.04 31.49
N ASP A 795 10.84 -9.84 31.20
CA ASP A 795 10.01 -8.75 30.73
C ASP A 795 9.62 -9.02 29.25
N PRO A 796 8.32 -9.20 28.95
CA PRO A 796 7.86 -9.60 27.62
C PRO A 796 8.04 -8.52 26.56
N GLU A 797 8.25 -7.25 26.93
CA GLU A 797 8.49 -6.16 25.95
C GLU A 797 9.96 -6.08 25.57
N THR A 798 10.87 -6.31 26.52
CA THR A 798 12.32 -6.17 26.29
C THR A 798 13.02 -7.48 26.02
N GLY A 799 12.45 -8.62 26.43
CA GLY A 799 13.09 -9.94 26.36
C GLY A 799 14.20 -10.14 27.40
N ILE A 800 14.41 -9.16 28.28
CA ILE A 800 15.46 -9.16 29.31
C ILE A 800 14.87 -9.66 30.63
N GLY A 801 15.64 -10.45 31.37
CA GLY A 801 15.25 -10.89 32.69
C GLY A 801 16.31 -11.72 33.40
N THR A 802 15.89 -12.63 34.26
CA THR A 802 16.80 -13.47 35.06
C THR A 802 16.32 -14.91 35.18
N ASN A 803 17.25 -15.87 35.32
CA ASN A 803 16.92 -17.24 35.71
C ASN A 803 16.78 -17.39 37.24
N ALA A 804 16.52 -18.61 37.73
CA ALA A 804 16.31 -18.86 39.15
C ALA A 804 17.58 -18.64 40.00
N ALA A 805 18.76 -18.67 39.37
CA ALA A 805 20.04 -18.34 40.00
C ALA A 805 20.33 -16.83 40.07
N GLY A 806 19.45 -16.00 39.49
CA GLY A 806 19.61 -14.54 39.42
C GLY A 806 20.60 -14.08 38.35
N GLU A 807 20.99 -14.96 37.42
CA GLU A 807 21.85 -14.61 36.30
C GLU A 807 21.02 -13.88 35.24
N ALA A 808 21.60 -12.86 34.62
CA ALA A 808 20.95 -12.12 33.55
C ALA A 808 20.70 -13.03 32.33
N VAL A 809 19.50 -12.95 31.80
CA VAL A 809 19.05 -13.65 30.59
C VAL A 809 18.52 -12.61 29.61
N GLU A 810 18.92 -12.74 28.36
CA GLU A 810 18.41 -11.95 27.25
C GLU A 810 17.87 -12.92 26.19
N LEU A 811 16.55 -12.94 26.01
CA LEU A 811 15.87 -13.76 25.01
C LEU A 811 15.55 -12.87 23.79
N PRO A 812 15.99 -13.21 22.57
CA PRO A 812 15.73 -12.40 21.38
C PRO A 812 14.22 -12.24 21.11
N GLN A 813 13.77 -10.98 20.97
CA GLN A 813 12.41 -10.60 20.59
C GLN A 813 12.22 -10.72 19.07
N THR A 814 11.08 -11.24 18.63
CA THR A 814 10.74 -11.45 17.20
C THR A 814 9.30 -10.99 16.93
N GLY A 815 9.03 -9.74 17.31
CA GLY A 815 7.83 -8.95 16.98
C GLY A 815 8.17 -7.45 17.03
N ASN A 816 7.32 -6.61 16.44
CA ASN A 816 7.44 -5.18 16.02
C ASN A 816 8.34 -4.18 16.78
N ASN A 817 8.92 -4.50 17.93
CA ASN A 817 9.77 -3.60 18.71
C ASN A 817 11.28 -3.87 18.55
N SER A 818 11.70 -4.87 17.75
CA SER A 818 13.14 -5.17 17.54
C SER A 818 13.87 -4.14 16.66
N MET A 819 13.14 -3.41 15.80
CA MET A 819 13.76 -2.42 14.90
C MET A 819 14.28 -1.16 15.63
N THR A 820 13.71 -0.77 16.77
CA THR A 820 14.13 0.47 17.45
C THR A 820 15.48 0.34 18.13
N ASN A 821 15.84 -0.85 18.64
CA ASN A 821 17.08 -1.02 19.42
C ASN A 821 18.27 -1.54 18.59
N VAL A 822 18.04 -2.26 17.49
CA VAL A 822 19.12 -2.71 16.59
C VAL A 822 19.72 -1.51 15.81
N ILE A 823 18.90 -0.52 15.45
CA ILE A 823 19.37 0.71 14.76
C ILE A 823 20.26 1.56 15.68
N ILE A 824 19.98 1.61 16.99
CA ILE A 824 20.78 2.39 17.95
C ILE A 824 22.13 1.71 18.24
N ALA A 825 22.18 0.37 18.28
CA ALA A 825 23.41 -0.36 18.54
C ALA A 825 24.35 -0.43 17.31
N PHE A 826 23.80 -0.65 16.10
CA PHE A 826 24.62 -0.67 14.87
C PHE A 826 25.10 0.72 14.45
N GLY A 827 24.28 1.77 14.66
CA GLY A 827 24.67 3.15 14.38
C GLY A 827 25.86 3.62 15.21
N ALA A 828 25.91 3.26 16.49
CA ALA A 828 27.02 3.63 17.38
C ALA A 828 28.34 2.91 17.04
N VAL A 829 28.28 1.63 16.64
CA VAL A 829 29.49 0.85 16.31
C VAL A 829 30.06 1.26 14.95
N MET A 830 29.22 1.57 13.96
CA MET A 830 29.68 2.10 12.67
C MET A 830 30.27 3.51 12.78
N MET A 831 29.70 4.41 13.60
CA MET A 831 30.30 5.74 13.81
C MET A 831 31.68 5.69 14.48
N ILE A 832 31.92 4.72 15.37
CA ILE A 832 33.22 4.53 16.01
C ILE A 832 34.25 3.97 15.01
N LEU A 833 33.85 3.05 14.13
CA LEU A 833 34.73 2.46 13.11
C LEU A 833 35.08 3.45 11.98
N PHE A 834 34.12 4.25 11.50
CA PHE A 834 34.37 5.29 10.50
C PHE A 834 35.13 6.50 11.06
N GLY A 835 34.91 6.87 12.33
CA GLY A 835 35.68 7.90 13.02
C GLY A 835 37.16 7.53 13.20
N LEU A 836 37.46 6.27 13.50
CA LEU A 836 38.85 5.78 13.61
C LEU A 836 39.55 5.69 12.24
N ALA A 837 38.83 5.31 11.18
CA ALA A 837 39.39 5.27 9.82
C ALA A 837 39.68 6.67 9.26
N ALA A 838 38.81 7.66 9.53
CA ALA A 838 39.02 9.06 9.10
C ALA A 838 40.17 9.77 9.84
N VAL A 839 40.44 9.39 11.10
CA VAL A 839 41.57 9.92 11.87
C VAL A 839 42.91 9.31 11.42
N LEU A 840 42.90 8.08 10.90
CA LEU A 840 44.10 7.40 10.39
C LEU A 840 44.47 7.83 8.96
N THR A 841 43.51 8.25 8.13
CA THR A 841 43.76 8.67 6.74
C THR A 841 43.99 10.17 6.57
N SER A 842 43.56 11.02 7.52
CA SER A 842 43.64 12.49 7.41
C SER A 842 45.01 13.11 7.73
N GLY A 843 46.03 12.33 8.07
CA GLY A 843 47.39 12.85 8.29
C GLY A 843 47.55 13.81 9.49
N VAL A 844 46.51 14.01 10.31
CA VAL A 844 46.48 14.98 11.42
C VAL A 844 47.44 14.59 12.56
N LEU A 845 47.86 13.31 12.65
CA LEU A 845 48.84 12.84 13.63
C LEU A 845 50.31 13.05 13.20
N GLU A 846 50.61 13.28 11.93
CA GLU A 846 52.01 13.52 11.47
C GLU A 846 52.51 14.94 11.74
N ASN A 847 51.60 15.92 11.88
CA ASN A 847 51.97 17.30 12.19
C ASN A 847 52.21 17.58 13.69
N ARG A 848 51.99 16.62 14.59
CA ARG A 848 52.38 16.76 16.02
C ARG A 848 53.78 16.24 16.35
N LYS A 849 54.50 15.57 15.43
CA LYS A 849 55.90 15.16 15.65
C LYS A 849 56.96 16.14 15.14
N LYS A 850 56.62 17.11 14.28
CA LYS A 850 57.57 18.14 13.79
C LYS A 850 57.71 19.40 14.66
N ILE A 851 57.07 19.46 15.84
CA ILE A 851 57.32 20.51 16.84
C ILE A 851 58.12 20.00 18.06
N LYS A 852 58.58 18.74 18.06
CA LYS A 852 59.63 18.26 18.98
C LYS A 852 60.54 17.21 18.33
N LYS A 853 61.21 17.56 17.23
CA LYS A 853 62.61 17.23 16.85
C LYS A 853 62.83 17.44 15.36
#